data_AF-A0A3N5EDH4-F1
#
_entry.id   AF-A0A3N5EDH4-F1
#
_cell.length_a   1.000
_cell.length_b   1.000
_cell.length_c   1.000
_cell.angle_alpha   90.00
_cell.angle_beta   90.00
_cell.angle_gamma   90.00
#
_symmetry.space_group_name_H-M   'P 1'
#
loop_
_entity.id
_entity.type
_entity.pdbx_description
1 polymer ?
#
loop_
_entity_poly.entity_id
_entity_poly.type
_entity_poly.pdbx_seq_one_letter_code
_entity_poly.pdbx_strand_id
1 'polypeptide(L)'
;MKKILIVLILLSYNSIYSQTNPDYEKIAKACELWGLIKYFHPDSPENKFDSAFVACVPRMLEAKNENDWKNLLTKWLDILNDQITKVVLEEGKITGEEYLKVEFEADSILIVKISGASQLGDFYKVQGFIQDVKVKLASARRGIIFDLRQETKIPLDYEGFLSYYFVDLNGDLAAEIIPRFRSKYYSGFKPERGITSGEYTVNDILKNAVEKSNFKKKNQKAIWIVNKYSELPPVALSQQASGVGFILSNSESITDMIPISSTFNLTEAIAVKFKTAEIVMSNGFQPRVDYKYIETDNPLEISKNLLSGKFSKKKEAILEAKNHNNENISYPQETYPSVGYRILAAAKIFSVIENFFPYYKYMDKDWRNVLTESLPDFINAKNEVEYGLAVAKMYANINDYHGFINDNKGLLQLQGEASSPIIVDFIEDLIVVTRFRSDSICRANNISIGDIIVKVNGVPVDELMKKYEIYYSHSTEEFNKHLAAWYSIRGPENQIGIFTIQDKNGKQKEVKLKWTNSYNKKYAPTYRLDTITLLNEKVGYADLTRMEPSQTDEMFEKFKNTKAIIFDMRGYPKGTAWSIAPRLTDKKNIPLALIRKPEIFCPNIKKGELFSFRAYSELIQTVASSDKWKYIGKTIMLINHQAISQAEHTGLFFESVNNTIFIGSPTAGANGDITNFEIPGGMHLNFSGQGIWHSDGRQLQRVGLQPHVFVQPTIKGIRLGKDEVLDKAMEWINKNVK
;
A
#
# COMPACT_ATOMS: atom_id res chain seq x y z
N MET A 1 27.41 -57.51 -56.72
CA MET A 1 27.27 -56.04 -56.86
C MET A 1 25.88 -55.63 -56.40
N LYS A 2 25.81 -54.48 -55.70
CA LYS A 2 24.62 -53.71 -55.29
C LYS A 2 23.84 -54.18 -54.05
N LYS A 3 24.00 -53.35 -53.02
CA LYS A 3 23.22 -53.19 -51.79
C LYS A 3 21.74 -52.95 -52.11
N ILE A 4 20.85 -53.62 -51.39
CA ILE A 4 19.46 -53.17 -51.19
C ILE A 4 19.26 -53.09 -49.68
N LEU A 5 19.12 -51.84 -49.22
CA LEU A 5 18.88 -51.44 -47.84
C LEU A 5 17.37 -51.46 -47.60
N ILE A 6 16.88 -52.35 -46.75
CA ILE A 6 15.50 -52.32 -46.25
C ILE A 6 15.50 -51.39 -45.02
N VAL A 7 14.97 -50.18 -45.19
CA VAL A 7 14.67 -49.25 -44.10
C VAL A 7 13.27 -49.57 -43.60
N LEU A 8 13.19 -50.14 -42.39
CA LEU A 8 11.95 -50.32 -41.65
C LEU A 8 11.59 -49.00 -40.94
N ILE A 9 10.46 -48.43 -41.36
CA ILE A 9 9.83 -47.26 -40.76
C ILE A 9 9.25 -47.66 -39.40
N LEU A 10 9.82 -47.15 -38.31
CA LEU A 10 9.17 -47.04 -37.00
C LEU A 10 9.02 -45.55 -36.69
N LEU A 11 7.90 -44.99 -37.13
CA LEU A 11 7.40 -43.68 -36.71
C LEU A 11 6.88 -43.81 -35.27
N SER A 12 7.76 -43.61 -34.29
CA SER A 12 7.33 -43.18 -32.96
C SER A 12 7.04 -41.67 -33.04
N TYR A 13 5.76 -41.33 -33.10
CA TYR A 13 5.26 -39.98 -32.81
C TYR A 13 5.56 -39.67 -31.34
N ASN A 14 6.76 -39.19 -31.05
CA ASN A 14 6.99 -38.37 -29.86
C ASN A 14 6.51 -36.97 -30.20
N SER A 15 5.22 -36.71 -29.95
CA SER A 15 4.75 -35.34 -29.74
C SER A 15 5.45 -34.83 -28.49
N ILE A 16 6.61 -34.19 -28.68
CA ILE A 16 7.20 -33.32 -27.67
C ILE A 16 6.18 -32.21 -27.48
N TYR A 17 5.30 -32.37 -26.49
CA TYR A 17 4.59 -31.23 -25.91
C TYR A 17 5.68 -30.32 -25.35
N SER A 18 6.08 -29.31 -26.11
CA SER A 18 6.69 -28.13 -25.53
C SER A 18 5.63 -27.56 -24.58
N GLN A 19 5.79 -27.82 -23.29
CA GLN A 19 5.13 -27.01 -22.26
C GLN A 19 5.69 -25.61 -22.45
N THR A 20 4.92 -24.75 -23.12
CA THR A 20 5.15 -23.32 -23.08
C THR A 20 5.07 -22.91 -21.62
N ASN A 21 6.17 -22.41 -21.06
CA ASN A 21 6.17 -21.88 -19.71
C ASN A 21 5.04 -20.84 -19.58
N PRO A 22 4.32 -20.79 -18.44
CA PRO A 22 3.31 -19.77 -18.22
C PRO A 22 3.87 -18.36 -18.44
N ASP A 23 3.08 -17.51 -19.09
CA ASP A 23 3.40 -16.10 -19.26
C ASP A 23 3.14 -15.38 -17.93
N TYR A 24 4.13 -15.41 -17.03
CA TYR A 24 4.02 -14.83 -15.70
C TYR A 24 3.76 -13.32 -15.73
N GLU A 25 4.19 -12.63 -16.78
CA GLU A 25 3.93 -11.19 -16.96
C GLU A 25 2.43 -10.94 -17.19
N LYS A 26 1.78 -11.70 -18.06
CA LYS A 26 0.32 -11.59 -18.25
C LYS A 26 -0.47 -11.98 -17.01
N ILE A 27 -0.02 -12.98 -16.26
CA ILE A 27 -0.65 -13.36 -14.98
C ILE A 27 -0.47 -12.23 -13.95
N ALA A 28 0.71 -11.61 -13.86
CA ALA A 28 0.94 -10.46 -13.00
C ALA A 28 0.02 -9.29 -13.38
N LYS A 29 -0.14 -8.99 -14.68
CA LYS A 29 -1.09 -7.98 -15.17
C LYS A 29 -2.54 -8.30 -14.81
N ALA A 30 -2.94 -9.58 -14.85
CA ALA A 30 -4.27 -9.99 -14.39
C ALA A 30 -4.45 -9.80 -12.87
N CYS A 31 -3.39 -10.04 -12.07
CA CYS A 31 -3.37 -9.73 -10.63
C CYS A 31 -3.49 -8.23 -10.35
N GLU A 32 -2.76 -7.38 -11.11
CA GLU A 32 -2.90 -5.92 -11.04
C GLU A 32 -4.35 -5.49 -11.35
N LEU A 33 -4.93 -6.02 -12.43
CA LEU A 33 -6.30 -5.74 -12.84
C LEU A 33 -7.33 -6.16 -11.78
N TRP A 34 -7.13 -7.33 -11.14
CA TRP A 34 -7.98 -7.77 -10.03
C TRP A 34 -8.00 -6.70 -8.92
N GLY A 35 -6.83 -6.17 -8.55
CA GLY A 35 -6.72 -5.12 -7.54
C GLY A 35 -7.41 -3.83 -7.92
N LEU A 36 -7.20 -3.38 -9.16
CA LEU A 36 -7.82 -2.18 -9.70
C LEU A 36 -9.35 -2.26 -9.65
N ILE A 37 -9.93 -3.39 -10.03
CA ILE A 37 -11.39 -3.56 -9.98
C ILE A 37 -11.87 -3.74 -8.53
N LYS A 38 -11.15 -4.50 -7.69
CA LYS A 38 -11.54 -4.76 -6.29
C LYS A 38 -11.68 -3.47 -5.48
N TYR A 39 -10.69 -2.57 -5.59
CA TYR A 39 -10.61 -1.36 -4.77
C TYR A 39 -11.27 -0.14 -5.41
N PHE A 40 -11.42 -0.07 -6.74
CA PHE A 40 -11.93 1.14 -7.40
C PHE A 40 -13.28 0.97 -8.09
N HIS A 41 -13.76 -0.25 -8.35
CA HIS A 41 -15.09 -0.43 -8.92
C HIS A 41 -16.18 -0.15 -7.85
N PRO A 42 -17.15 0.75 -8.10
CA PRO A 42 -18.17 1.13 -7.12
C PRO A 42 -18.98 -0.08 -6.63
N ASP A 43 -19.39 -0.93 -7.57
CA ASP A 43 -20.25 -2.10 -7.29
C ASP A 43 -19.49 -3.42 -7.09
N SER A 44 -18.17 -3.42 -6.86
CA SER A 44 -17.38 -4.66 -6.81
C SER A 44 -17.97 -5.68 -5.81
N PRO A 45 -18.56 -6.82 -6.24
CA PRO A 45 -19.19 -7.78 -5.34
C PRO A 45 -18.11 -8.66 -4.70
N GLU A 46 -17.90 -8.51 -3.39
CA GLU A 46 -16.67 -8.96 -2.74
C GLU A 46 -16.32 -10.44 -2.97
N ASN A 47 -17.27 -11.36 -2.80
CA ASN A 47 -16.98 -12.81 -2.85
C ASN A 47 -17.12 -13.43 -4.26
N LYS A 48 -18.04 -12.91 -5.09
CA LYS A 48 -18.29 -13.46 -6.44
C LYS A 48 -17.17 -13.11 -7.41
N PHE A 49 -16.65 -11.88 -7.32
CA PHE A 49 -15.56 -11.42 -8.18
C PHE A 49 -14.26 -12.21 -7.94
N ASP A 50 -13.90 -12.44 -6.67
CA ASP A 50 -12.74 -13.23 -6.26
C ASP A 50 -12.87 -14.69 -6.73
N SER A 51 -14.04 -15.31 -6.53
CA SER A 51 -14.31 -16.69 -6.97
C SER A 51 -14.20 -16.86 -8.48
N ALA A 52 -14.67 -15.88 -9.25
CA ALA A 52 -14.58 -15.90 -10.71
C ALA A 52 -13.13 -15.77 -11.20
N PHE A 53 -12.32 -14.91 -10.58
CA PHE A 53 -10.88 -14.82 -10.83
C PHE A 53 -10.19 -16.16 -10.57
N VAL A 54 -10.41 -16.74 -9.38
CA VAL A 54 -9.84 -18.03 -8.96
C VAL A 54 -10.18 -19.15 -9.95
N ALA A 55 -11.41 -19.17 -10.47
CA ALA A 55 -11.83 -20.17 -11.45
C ALA A 55 -11.18 -19.98 -12.84
N CYS A 56 -10.84 -18.75 -13.22
CA CYS A 56 -10.19 -18.45 -14.51
C CYS A 56 -8.67 -18.72 -14.49
N VAL A 57 -8.00 -18.53 -13.35
CA VAL A 57 -6.53 -18.63 -13.25
C VAL A 57 -5.95 -19.92 -13.85
N PRO A 58 -6.43 -21.15 -13.53
CA PRO A 58 -5.86 -22.36 -14.12
C PRO A 58 -5.87 -22.35 -15.65
N ARG A 59 -6.93 -21.79 -16.26
CA ARG A 59 -7.05 -21.68 -17.72
C ARG A 59 -6.17 -20.56 -18.29
N MET A 60 -5.95 -19.48 -17.53
CA MET A 60 -5.01 -18.42 -17.92
C MET A 60 -3.57 -18.95 -17.98
N LEU A 61 -3.19 -19.86 -17.07
CA LEU A 61 -1.88 -20.52 -17.07
C LEU A 61 -1.67 -21.43 -18.30
N GLU A 62 -2.75 -21.93 -18.89
CA GLU A 62 -2.74 -22.81 -20.08
C GLU A 62 -3.00 -22.05 -21.39
N ALA A 63 -3.36 -20.77 -21.33
CA ALA A 63 -3.74 -19.97 -22.49
C ALA A 63 -2.55 -19.73 -23.42
N LYS A 64 -2.74 -19.98 -24.72
CA LYS A 64 -1.64 -19.98 -25.71
C LYS A 64 -1.60 -18.74 -26.59
N ASN A 65 -2.71 -18.02 -26.67
CA ASN A 65 -2.86 -16.88 -27.58
C ASN A 65 -3.73 -15.78 -26.96
N GLU A 66 -3.76 -14.61 -27.59
CA GLU A 66 -4.50 -13.45 -27.12
C GLU A 66 -6.02 -13.66 -27.11
N ASN A 67 -6.56 -14.48 -28.01
CA ASN A 67 -7.99 -14.76 -28.06
C ASN A 67 -8.44 -15.62 -26.87
N ASP A 68 -7.62 -16.57 -26.43
CA ASP A 68 -7.87 -17.34 -25.20
C ASP A 68 -7.96 -16.38 -23.99
N TRP A 69 -6.99 -15.48 -23.87
CA TRP A 69 -6.95 -14.46 -22.82
C TRP A 69 -8.16 -13.53 -22.87
N LYS A 70 -8.51 -13.02 -24.05
CA LYS A 70 -9.71 -12.19 -24.25
C LYS A 70 -10.97 -12.89 -23.77
N ASN A 71 -11.18 -14.16 -24.13
CA ASN A 71 -12.36 -14.92 -23.74
C ASN A 71 -12.39 -15.17 -22.22
N LEU A 72 -11.26 -15.47 -21.60
CA LEU A 72 -11.14 -15.69 -20.15
C LEU A 72 -11.40 -14.41 -19.36
N LEU A 73 -10.84 -13.28 -19.79
CA LEU A 73 -11.08 -11.98 -19.19
C LEU A 73 -12.55 -11.57 -19.34
N THR A 74 -13.13 -11.71 -20.52
CA THR A 74 -14.56 -11.40 -20.75
C THR A 74 -15.43 -12.19 -19.80
N LYS A 75 -15.25 -13.52 -19.73
CA LYS A 75 -16.00 -14.39 -18.82
C LYS A 75 -15.86 -14.01 -17.34
N TRP A 76 -14.66 -13.58 -16.93
CA TRP A 76 -14.43 -13.14 -15.55
C TRP A 76 -15.15 -11.81 -15.26
N LEU A 77 -15.03 -10.84 -16.16
CA LEU A 77 -15.59 -9.49 -15.99
C LEU A 77 -17.12 -9.46 -16.09
N ASP A 78 -17.74 -10.35 -16.87
CA ASP A 78 -19.19 -10.46 -17.02
C ASP A 78 -19.93 -10.67 -15.68
N ILE A 79 -19.25 -11.18 -14.66
CA ILE A 79 -19.79 -11.36 -13.30
C ILE A 79 -20.18 -10.03 -12.64
N LEU A 80 -19.57 -8.93 -13.05
CA LEU A 80 -19.90 -7.58 -12.55
C LEU A 80 -21.28 -7.11 -13.04
N ASN A 81 -21.79 -7.69 -14.14
CA ASN A 81 -23.02 -7.25 -14.80
C ASN A 81 -23.05 -5.73 -15.05
N ASP A 82 -21.91 -5.21 -15.49
CA ASP A 82 -21.66 -3.80 -15.79
C ASP A 82 -21.32 -3.62 -17.27
N GLN A 83 -21.96 -2.65 -17.94
CA GLN A 83 -21.76 -2.41 -19.37
C GLN A 83 -20.49 -1.62 -19.68
N ILE A 84 -19.91 -0.97 -18.66
CA ILE A 84 -18.67 -0.18 -18.78
C ILE A 84 -17.46 -1.10 -18.67
N THR A 85 -17.48 -2.02 -17.70
CA THR A 85 -16.35 -2.89 -17.40
C THR A 85 -16.24 -4.05 -18.39
N LYS A 86 -15.33 -3.93 -19.35
CA LYS A 86 -15.17 -4.90 -20.45
C LYS A 86 -13.78 -4.88 -21.07
N VAL A 87 -13.44 -5.96 -21.75
CA VAL A 87 -12.24 -6.04 -22.59
C VAL A 87 -12.41 -5.13 -23.80
N VAL A 88 -11.42 -4.30 -24.08
CA VAL A 88 -11.33 -3.42 -25.24
C VAL A 88 -10.05 -3.75 -26.02
N LEU A 89 -10.14 -3.79 -27.34
CA LEU A 89 -8.96 -3.98 -28.19
C LEU A 89 -8.40 -2.61 -28.54
N GLU A 90 -7.07 -2.49 -28.60
CA GLU A 90 -6.43 -1.32 -29.21
C GLU A 90 -6.66 -1.37 -30.73
N GLU A 91 -7.34 -0.34 -31.27
CA GLU A 91 -7.49 -0.17 -32.72
C GLU A 91 -6.30 0.67 -33.23
N GLY A 92 -5.83 0.36 -34.45
CA GLY A 92 -4.63 0.97 -35.05
C GLY A 92 -4.69 2.49 -35.26
N LYS A 93 -3.55 3.03 -35.71
CA LYS A 93 -3.22 4.47 -35.82
C LYS A 93 -4.37 5.37 -36.29
N ILE A 94 -4.38 6.57 -35.69
CA ILE A 94 -5.21 7.74 -36.04
C ILE A 94 -5.08 8.02 -37.54
N THR A 95 -6.17 7.86 -38.29
CA THR A 95 -6.30 8.34 -39.66
C THR A 95 -7.58 9.13 -39.74
N GLY A 96 -7.49 10.44 -39.57
CA GLY A 96 -8.63 11.32 -39.71
C GLY A 96 -8.28 12.80 -39.70
N GLU A 97 -9.22 13.64 -40.15
CA GLU A 97 -9.02 15.09 -40.17
C GLU A 97 -9.12 15.65 -38.74
N GLU A 98 -8.04 16.29 -38.29
CA GLU A 98 -7.95 16.88 -36.97
C GLU A 98 -8.20 18.39 -37.02
N TYR A 99 -9.15 18.89 -36.25
CA TYR A 99 -9.45 20.32 -36.19
C TYR A 99 -9.98 20.78 -34.83
N LEU A 100 -9.61 22.01 -34.47
CA LEU A 100 -10.23 22.81 -33.40
C LEU A 100 -10.83 24.04 -34.08
N LYS A 101 -12.16 24.08 -34.21
CA LYS A 101 -12.83 25.16 -34.95
C LYS A 101 -13.96 25.76 -34.12
N VAL A 102 -14.01 27.08 -34.05
CA VAL A 102 -15.10 27.80 -33.41
C VAL A 102 -15.55 28.98 -34.27
N GLU A 103 -16.80 28.91 -34.74
CA GLU A 103 -17.35 29.86 -35.70
C GLU A 103 -18.82 30.19 -35.41
N PHE A 104 -19.25 31.38 -35.84
CA PHE A 104 -20.65 31.74 -35.84
C PHE A 104 -21.29 31.36 -37.17
N GLU A 105 -22.48 30.81 -37.10
CA GLU A 105 -23.39 30.79 -38.23
C GLU A 105 -24.16 32.12 -38.33
N ALA A 106 -24.65 32.45 -39.52
CA ALA A 106 -25.35 33.72 -39.81
C ALA A 106 -26.45 34.08 -38.79
N ASP A 107 -27.02 33.07 -38.13
CA ASP A 107 -28.08 33.17 -37.14
C ASP A 107 -27.59 33.39 -35.69
N SER A 108 -26.33 33.75 -35.43
CA SER A 108 -25.79 33.86 -34.06
C SER A 108 -25.84 32.55 -33.24
N ILE A 109 -25.83 31.42 -33.94
CA ILE A 109 -25.56 30.09 -33.37
C ILE A 109 -24.04 29.91 -33.36
N LEU A 110 -23.47 29.57 -32.20
CA LEU A 110 -22.04 29.26 -32.10
C LEU A 110 -21.82 27.77 -32.35
N ILE A 111 -20.95 27.44 -33.28
CA ILE A 111 -20.57 26.07 -33.58
C ILE A 111 -19.13 25.86 -33.10
N VAL A 112 -18.95 24.92 -32.18
CA VAL A 112 -17.66 24.49 -31.65
C VAL A 112 -17.42 23.07 -32.14
N LYS A 113 -16.38 22.85 -32.94
CA LYS A 113 -16.03 21.53 -33.47
C LYS A 113 -14.66 21.10 -32.97
N ILE A 114 -14.58 19.88 -32.43
CA ILE A 114 -13.37 19.28 -31.88
C ILE A 114 -13.25 17.86 -32.43
N SER A 115 -12.27 17.63 -33.30
CA SER A 115 -11.93 16.31 -33.85
C SER A 115 -10.42 16.10 -33.80
N GLY A 116 -9.98 14.88 -33.48
CA GLY A 116 -8.57 14.51 -33.46
C GLY A 116 -7.97 14.55 -32.06
N ALA A 117 -7.89 13.37 -31.44
CA ALA A 117 -7.42 13.22 -30.06
C ALA A 117 -5.96 13.63 -29.84
N SER A 118 -5.10 13.54 -30.86
CA SER A 118 -3.68 13.89 -30.70
C SER A 118 -3.48 15.38 -30.41
N GLN A 119 -4.39 16.23 -30.89
CA GLN A 119 -4.39 17.66 -30.59
C GLN A 119 -4.65 17.96 -29.11
N LEU A 120 -5.32 17.06 -28.38
CA LEU A 120 -5.61 17.26 -26.96
C LEU A 120 -4.32 17.24 -26.11
N GLY A 121 -3.25 16.63 -26.61
CA GLY A 121 -1.92 16.65 -25.97
C GLY A 121 -1.21 18.01 -26.01
N ASP A 122 -1.56 18.90 -26.95
CA ASP A 122 -0.96 20.24 -27.02
C ASP A 122 -1.71 21.20 -26.09
N PHE A 123 -1.23 21.26 -24.84
CA PHE A 123 -1.85 22.06 -23.78
C PHE A 123 -2.08 23.52 -24.18
N TYR A 124 -1.08 24.19 -24.76
CA TYR A 124 -1.18 25.62 -25.08
C TYR A 124 -2.14 25.88 -26.23
N LYS A 125 -2.13 25.03 -27.26
CA LYS A 125 -3.05 25.12 -28.39
C LYS A 125 -4.50 24.95 -27.95
N VAL A 126 -4.79 23.92 -27.14
CA VAL A 126 -6.15 23.65 -26.67
C VAL A 126 -6.61 24.73 -25.71
N GLN A 127 -5.77 25.19 -24.77
CA GLN A 127 -6.09 26.29 -23.87
C GLN A 127 -6.41 27.58 -24.64
N GLY A 128 -5.61 27.94 -25.65
CA GLY A 128 -5.90 29.09 -26.51
C GLY A 128 -7.25 28.97 -27.22
N PHE A 129 -7.57 27.78 -27.73
CA PHE A 129 -8.87 27.48 -28.34
C PHE A 129 -10.03 27.58 -27.34
N ILE A 130 -9.90 26.99 -26.15
CA ILE A 130 -10.93 27.05 -25.10
C ILE A 130 -11.18 28.49 -24.67
N GLN A 131 -10.14 29.32 -24.61
CA GLN A 131 -10.30 30.74 -24.31
C GLN A 131 -11.06 31.49 -25.44
N ASP A 132 -10.80 31.18 -26.72
CA ASP A 132 -11.55 31.74 -27.85
C ASP A 132 -13.04 31.30 -27.81
N VAL A 133 -13.30 30.03 -27.51
CA VAL A 133 -14.66 29.51 -27.26
C VAL A 133 -15.33 30.31 -26.15
N LYS A 134 -14.66 30.49 -25.01
CA LYS A 134 -15.18 31.23 -23.85
C LYS A 134 -15.56 32.67 -24.19
N VAL A 135 -14.73 33.38 -24.96
CA VAL A 135 -15.03 34.74 -25.41
C VAL A 135 -16.25 34.76 -26.34
N LYS A 136 -16.32 33.83 -27.30
CA LYS A 136 -17.43 33.76 -28.27
C LYS A 136 -18.75 33.30 -27.64
N LEU A 137 -18.73 32.48 -26.59
CA LEU A 137 -19.94 32.01 -25.88
C LEU A 137 -20.84 33.18 -25.44
N ALA A 138 -20.25 34.30 -25.02
CA ALA A 138 -20.99 35.48 -24.58
C ALA A 138 -21.95 36.05 -25.66
N SER A 139 -21.61 35.87 -26.93
CA SER A 139 -22.32 36.39 -28.10
C SER A 139 -23.30 35.40 -28.75
N ALA A 140 -23.36 34.14 -28.29
CA ALA A 140 -24.13 33.06 -28.92
C ALA A 140 -25.63 33.08 -28.57
N ARG A 141 -26.37 34.08 -29.05
CA ARG A 141 -27.75 34.37 -28.59
C ARG A 141 -28.80 33.29 -28.90
N ARG A 142 -28.65 32.52 -29.99
CA ARG A 142 -29.66 31.52 -30.41
C ARG A 142 -29.37 30.11 -29.94
N GLY A 143 -28.16 29.82 -29.49
CA GLY A 143 -27.74 28.52 -28.97
C GLY A 143 -26.30 28.19 -29.36
N ILE A 144 -25.84 27.04 -28.88
CA ILE A 144 -24.50 26.52 -29.11
C ILE A 144 -24.63 25.09 -29.65
N ILE A 145 -23.76 24.72 -30.59
CA ILE A 145 -23.62 23.35 -31.07
C ILE A 145 -22.18 22.93 -30.81
N PHE A 146 -21.99 21.92 -29.97
CA PHE A 146 -20.72 21.23 -29.79
C PHE A 146 -20.72 19.97 -30.67
N ASP A 147 -19.93 19.97 -31.74
CA ASP A 147 -19.67 18.79 -32.55
C ASP A 147 -18.37 18.13 -32.09
N LEU A 148 -18.51 17.05 -31.31
CA LEU A 148 -17.41 16.33 -30.65
C LEU A 148 -17.20 14.94 -31.27
N ARG A 149 -17.79 14.68 -32.44
CA ARG A 149 -17.64 13.40 -33.14
C ARG A 149 -16.17 13.16 -33.48
N GLN A 150 -15.69 11.96 -33.21
CA GLN A 150 -14.33 11.54 -33.55
C GLN A 150 -14.36 10.55 -34.71
N GLU A 151 -13.41 10.65 -35.64
CA GLU A 151 -13.29 9.68 -36.74
C GLU A 151 -12.79 8.32 -36.24
N THR A 152 -11.90 8.34 -35.25
CA THR A 152 -11.32 7.16 -34.60
C THR A 152 -11.50 7.22 -33.10
N LYS A 153 -11.37 6.07 -32.42
CA LYS A 153 -11.35 6.00 -30.95
C LYS A 153 -10.27 6.93 -30.37
N ILE A 154 -10.60 7.62 -29.28
CA ILE A 154 -9.63 8.41 -28.51
C ILE A 154 -8.59 7.44 -27.92
N PRO A 155 -7.28 7.62 -28.18
CA PRO A 155 -6.24 6.81 -27.56
C PRO A 155 -6.29 6.93 -26.05
N LEU A 156 -5.90 5.86 -25.35
CA LEU A 156 -6.03 5.75 -23.89
C LEU A 156 -5.27 6.86 -23.14
N ASP A 157 -4.14 7.31 -23.68
CA ASP A 157 -3.34 8.40 -23.12
C ASP A 157 -4.05 9.76 -23.14
N TYR A 158 -5.09 9.92 -23.95
CA TYR A 158 -5.87 11.16 -24.08
C TYR A 158 -7.28 11.07 -23.46
N GLU A 159 -7.67 9.92 -22.89
CA GLU A 159 -8.96 9.77 -22.20
C GLU A 159 -9.08 10.74 -21.02
N GLY A 160 -10.12 11.57 -21.00
CA GLY A 160 -10.41 12.53 -19.93
C GLY A 160 -9.88 13.94 -20.21
N PHE A 161 -9.03 14.12 -21.22
CA PHE A 161 -8.46 15.44 -21.54
C PHE A 161 -9.54 16.42 -21.96
N LEU A 162 -10.52 15.98 -22.74
CA LEU A 162 -11.60 16.85 -23.18
C LEU A 162 -12.39 17.36 -21.97
N SER A 163 -12.76 16.47 -21.04
CA SER A 163 -13.43 16.84 -19.80
C SER A 163 -12.59 17.77 -18.93
N TYR A 164 -11.26 17.58 -18.88
CA TYR A 164 -10.32 18.45 -18.17
C TYR A 164 -10.35 19.88 -18.74
N TYR A 165 -10.23 20.05 -20.06
CA TYR A 165 -10.26 21.37 -20.68
C TYR A 165 -11.63 22.06 -20.58
N PHE A 166 -12.72 21.30 -20.59
CA PHE A 166 -14.07 21.86 -20.43
C PHE A 166 -14.34 22.43 -19.04
N VAL A 167 -13.49 22.14 -18.03
CA VAL A 167 -13.61 22.74 -16.70
C VAL A 167 -13.60 24.27 -16.78
N ASP A 168 -12.80 24.86 -17.67
CA ASP A 168 -12.69 26.32 -17.85
C ASP A 168 -13.95 26.97 -18.44
N LEU A 169 -14.84 26.15 -19.03
CA LEU A 169 -16.13 26.56 -19.60
C LEU A 169 -17.31 26.33 -18.62
N ASN A 170 -17.10 25.67 -17.48
CA ASN A 170 -18.16 25.32 -16.55
C ASN A 170 -18.96 26.55 -16.07
N GLY A 171 -18.31 27.67 -15.77
CA GLY A 171 -18.99 28.89 -15.30
C GLY A 171 -19.96 29.50 -16.32
N ASP A 172 -19.72 29.28 -17.61
CA ASP A 172 -20.54 29.82 -18.70
C ASP A 172 -21.57 28.80 -19.24
N LEU A 173 -21.32 27.49 -19.08
CA LEU A 173 -22.15 26.41 -19.64
C LEU A 173 -23.01 25.66 -18.62
N ALA A 174 -22.59 25.56 -17.36
CA ALA A 174 -23.29 24.75 -16.38
C ALA A 174 -24.70 25.29 -16.08
N ALA A 175 -25.60 24.36 -15.76
CA ALA A 175 -27.00 24.65 -15.46
C ALA A 175 -27.35 24.27 -14.01
N GLU A 176 -28.62 24.44 -13.63
CA GLU A 176 -29.09 24.31 -12.24
C GLU A 176 -28.78 22.93 -11.63
N ILE A 177 -28.95 21.86 -12.41
CA ILE A 177 -28.71 20.50 -11.94
C ILE A 177 -27.26 20.12 -12.23
N ILE A 178 -26.53 19.79 -11.18
CA ILE A 178 -25.11 19.45 -11.24
C ILE A 178 -24.93 17.94 -11.10
N PRO A 179 -24.32 17.26 -12.09
CA PRO A 179 -23.93 15.87 -11.96
C PRO A 179 -22.84 15.72 -10.90
N ARG A 180 -22.91 14.63 -10.14
CA ARG A 180 -21.88 14.25 -9.17
C ARG A 180 -21.35 12.86 -9.52
N PHE A 181 -20.09 12.63 -9.25
CA PHE A 181 -19.47 11.32 -9.33
C PHE A 181 -19.33 10.74 -7.92
N ARG A 182 -19.88 9.54 -7.72
CA ARG A 182 -19.66 8.75 -6.51
C ARG A 182 -18.56 7.73 -6.77
N SER A 183 -17.54 7.70 -5.94
CA SER A 183 -16.47 6.70 -6.00
C SER A 183 -16.05 6.27 -4.59
N LYS A 184 -15.37 5.12 -4.50
CA LYS A 184 -14.82 4.65 -3.22
C LYS A 184 -13.66 5.54 -2.76
N TYR A 185 -13.55 5.70 -1.45
CA TYR A 185 -12.50 6.43 -0.78
C TYR A 185 -12.03 5.66 0.45
N TYR A 186 -10.72 5.51 0.58
CA TYR A 186 -10.08 4.85 1.69
C TYR A 186 -9.11 5.80 2.38
N SER A 187 -9.30 5.99 3.68
CA SER A 187 -8.30 6.64 4.55
C SER A 187 -7.53 5.52 5.24
N GLY A 188 -6.40 5.14 4.65
CA GLY A 188 -5.63 3.94 4.96
C GLY A 188 -6.40 2.63 4.75
N PHE A 189 -5.83 1.52 5.20
CA PHE A 189 -6.44 0.19 5.05
C PHE A 189 -7.17 -0.23 6.32
N LYS A 190 -8.49 -0.38 6.21
CA LYS A 190 -9.32 -0.88 7.31
C LYS A 190 -8.91 -2.31 7.67
N PRO A 191 -8.54 -2.61 8.93
CA PRO A 191 -8.11 -3.94 9.31
C PRO A 191 -9.23 -4.95 9.05
N GLU A 192 -8.90 -6.06 8.41
CA GLU A 192 -9.86 -7.15 8.17
C GLU A 192 -10.06 -7.99 9.45
N ARG A 193 -9.16 -7.88 10.43
CA ARG A 193 -9.26 -8.53 11.74
C ARG A 193 -8.97 -7.56 12.89
N GLY A 194 -9.86 -7.59 13.89
CA GLY A 194 -9.70 -6.83 15.12
C GLY A 194 -9.83 -5.32 14.93
N ILE A 195 -9.26 -4.56 15.87
CA ILE A 195 -9.21 -3.09 15.86
C ILE A 195 -7.75 -2.69 15.96
N THR A 196 -7.36 -1.64 15.23
CA THR A 196 -6.02 -1.04 15.29
C THR A 196 -6.12 0.45 15.58
N SER A 197 -5.01 1.09 15.97
CA SER A 197 -4.97 2.49 16.42
C SER A 197 -5.07 3.54 15.32
N GLY A 198 -4.97 3.15 14.04
CA GLY A 198 -4.86 4.10 12.92
C GLY A 198 -6.19 4.70 12.39
N GLU A 199 -7.33 4.38 13.02
CA GLU A 199 -8.67 4.90 12.67
C GLU A 199 -8.98 4.82 11.16
N TYR A 200 -8.69 3.67 10.56
CA TYR A 200 -8.82 3.45 9.13
C TYR A 200 -10.29 3.30 8.69
N THR A 201 -10.67 3.96 7.60
CA THR A 201 -12.08 4.00 7.13
C THR A 201 -12.20 3.79 5.63
N VAL A 202 -13.32 3.19 5.23
CA VAL A 202 -13.76 3.10 3.83
C VAL A 202 -15.10 3.81 3.72
N ASN A 203 -15.19 4.77 2.81
CA ASN A 203 -16.37 5.59 2.58
C ASN A 203 -16.60 5.77 1.08
N ASP A 204 -17.77 6.26 0.70
CA ASP A 204 -17.99 6.83 -0.63
C ASP A 204 -17.71 8.33 -0.60
N ILE A 205 -17.00 8.84 -1.60
CA ILE A 205 -16.91 10.28 -1.87
C ILE A 205 -17.89 10.65 -2.96
N LEU A 206 -18.47 11.84 -2.83
CA LEU A 206 -19.38 12.42 -3.82
C LEU A 206 -18.79 13.75 -4.31
N LYS A 207 -18.16 13.74 -5.49
CA LYS A 207 -17.51 14.92 -6.08
C LYS A 207 -18.43 15.55 -7.13
N ASN A 208 -18.57 16.87 -7.13
CA ASN A 208 -19.25 17.55 -8.24
C ASN A 208 -18.44 17.34 -9.52
N ALA A 209 -19.08 16.88 -10.60
CA ALA A 209 -18.42 16.69 -11.89
C ALA A 209 -18.26 18.03 -12.66
N VAL A 210 -18.90 19.09 -12.16
CA VAL A 210 -18.85 20.46 -12.70
C VAL A 210 -18.59 21.41 -11.53
N GLU A 211 -17.58 22.27 -11.65
CA GLU A 211 -17.22 23.24 -10.59
C GLU A 211 -18.20 24.42 -10.53
N LYS A 212 -18.46 24.91 -9.31
CA LYS A 212 -19.54 25.88 -9.03
C LYS A 212 -19.15 27.36 -9.19
N SER A 213 -17.92 27.67 -9.60
CA SER A 213 -17.43 29.05 -9.56
C SER A 213 -18.07 29.90 -10.68
N ASN A 214 -18.82 30.93 -10.27
CA ASN A 214 -19.39 31.99 -11.10
C ASN A 214 -20.37 31.56 -12.22
N PHE A 215 -21.37 30.72 -11.91
CA PHE A 215 -22.47 30.46 -12.84
C PHE A 215 -23.16 31.76 -13.26
N LYS A 216 -23.01 32.14 -14.53
CA LYS A 216 -23.88 33.15 -15.14
C LYS A 216 -25.20 32.46 -15.47
N LYS A 217 -26.32 32.98 -14.96
CA LYS A 217 -27.71 32.50 -15.18
C LYS A 217 -28.20 32.54 -16.66
N LYS A 218 -27.32 32.40 -17.65
CA LYS A 218 -27.74 32.23 -19.05
C LYS A 218 -28.08 30.75 -19.25
N ASN A 219 -29.38 30.44 -19.23
CA ASN A 219 -29.94 29.17 -19.70
C ASN A 219 -29.78 29.05 -21.23
N GLN A 220 -28.54 29.04 -21.70
CA GLN A 220 -28.19 28.98 -23.11
C GLN A 220 -28.42 27.56 -23.61
N LYS A 221 -29.18 27.45 -24.69
CA LYS A 221 -29.46 26.14 -25.30
C LYS A 221 -28.19 25.58 -25.93
N ALA A 222 -27.89 24.33 -25.65
CA ALA A 222 -26.73 23.64 -26.21
C ALA A 222 -27.14 22.31 -26.84
N ILE A 223 -26.61 22.00 -28.02
CA ILE A 223 -26.71 20.69 -28.65
C ILE A 223 -25.32 20.05 -28.65
N TRP A 224 -25.22 18.81 -28.21
CA TRP A 224 -23.99 18.04 -28.15
C TRP A 224 -24.08 16.89 -29.15
N ILE A 225 -23.30 16.95 -30.22
CA ILE A 225 -23.22 15.90 -31.24
C ILE A 225 -22.01 15.03 -30.91
N VAL A 226 -22.26 13.75 -30.63
CA VAL A 226 -21.24 12.76 -30.25
C VAL A 226 -21.41 11.48 -31.06
N ASN A 227 -20.39 10.63 -31.11
CA ASN A 227 -20.50 9.28 -31.65
C ASN A 227 -19.84 8.27 -30.69
N LYS A 228 -19.85 6.98 -31.04
CA LYS A 228 -19.24 5.89 -30.22
C LYS A 228 -17.77 6.11 -29.81
N TYR A 229 -17.06 7.04 -30.45
CA TYR A 229 -15.66 7.37 -30.19
C TYR A 229 -15.46 8.68 -29.42
N SER A 230 -16.52 9.44 -29.20
CA SER A 230 -16.47 10.72 -28.49
C SER A 230 -16.28 10.56 -26.99
N GLU A 231 -15.64 11.55 -26.39
CA GLU A 231 -15.75 11.85 -24.96
C GLU A 231 -16.83 12.93 -24.77
N LEU A 232 -17.66 12.79 -23.75
CA LEU A 232 -18.74 13.70 -23.41
C LEU A 232 -18.42 14.43 -22.09
N PRO A 233 -18.09 15.73 -22.13
CA PRO A 233 -17.83 16.51 -20.93
C PRO A 233 -19.02 16.52 -19.96
N PRO A 234 -18.80 16.42 -18.63
CA PRO A 234 -19.89 16.33 -17.65
C PRO A 234 -20.85 17.53 -17.65
N VAL A 235 -20.41 18.70 -18.11
CA VAL A 235 -21.28 19.88 -18.25
C VAL A 235 -22.45 19.66 -19.23
N ALA A 236 -22.28 18.78 -20.22
CA ALA A 236 -23.38 18.38 -21.11
C ALA A 236 -24.51 17.69 -20.33
N LEU A 237 -24.17 16.86 -19.34
CA LEU A 237 -25.15 16.19 -18.47
C LEU A 237 -25.87 17.18 -17.56
N SER A 238 -25.17 18.21 -17.08
CA SER A 238 -25.78 19.30 -16.32
C SER A 238 -26.85 20.02 -17.14
N GLN A 239 -26.54 20.36 -18.39
CA GLN A 239 -27.46 21.02 -19.30
C GLN A 239 -28.62 20.12 -19.69
N GLN A 240 -28.36 18.84 -20.00
CA GLN A 240 -29.38 17.86 -20.34
C GLN A 240 -30.39 17.66 -19.20
N ALA A 241 -29.90 17.49 -17.98
CA ALA A 241 -30.74 17.34 -16.80
C ALA A 241 -31.56 18.59 -16.49
N SER A 242 -31.02 19.77 -16.81
CA SER A 242 -31.69 21.05 -16.65
C SER A 242 -32.64 21.42 -17.80
N GLY A 243 -32.72 20.57 -18.84
CA GLY A 243 -33.61 20.77 -19.99
C GLY A 243 -33.15 21.86 -20.96
N VAL A 244 -31.89 22.27 -20.89
CA VAL A 244 -31.26 23.26 -21.80
C VAL A 244 -30.19 22.64 -22.70
N GLY A 245 -29.89 21.35 -22.52
CA GLY A 245 -28.96 20.57 -23.33
C GLY A 245 -29.65 19.40 -24.03
N PHE A 246 -29.23 19.09 -25.25
CA PHE A 246 -29.67 17.91 -26.00
C PHE A 246 -28.47 17.14 -26.53
N ILE A 247 -28.52 15.81 -26.44
CA ILE A 247 -27.42 14.94 -26.87
C ILE A 247 -27.86 14.13 -28.09
N LEU A 248 -27.15 14.33 -29.20
CA LEU A 248 -27.30 13.61 -30.46
C LEU A 248 -26.19 12.59 -30.58
N SER A 249 -26.53 11.32 -30.80
CA SER A 249 -25.53 10.24 -30.92
C SER A 249 -25.87 9.24 -32.02
N ASN A 250 -24.88 8.61 -32.63
CA ASN A 250 -25.11 7.42 -33.47
C ASN A 250 -25.20 6.12 -32.64
N SER A 251 -24.92 6.19 -31.34
CA SER A 251 -24.97 5.07 -30.40
C SER A 251 -26.29 5.05 -29.64
N GLU A 252 -26.70 3.87 -29.16
CA GLU A 252 -27.89 3.72 -28.29
C GLU A 252 -27.67 4.31 -26.89
N SER A 253 -26.42 4.33 -26.43
CA SER A 253 -26.02 4.79 -25.10
C SER A 253 -24.83 5.75 -25.18
N ILE A 254 -24.75 6.63 -24.19
CA ILE A 254 -23.64 7.59 -23.99
C ILE A 254 -22.78 7.22 -22.79
N THR A 255 -23.09 6.12 -22.08
CA THR A 255 -22.39 5.74 -20.84
C THR A 255 -20.88 5.61 -21.04
N ASP A 256 -20.45 5.05 -22.17
CA ASP A 256 -19.04 4.89 -22.51
C ASP A 256 -18.29 6.20 -22.78
N MET A 257 -19.02 7.28 -23.07
CA MET A 257 -18.47 8.60 -23.41
C MET A 257 -18.21 9.45 -22.16
N ILE A 258 -18.74 9.04 -21.00
CA ILE A 258 -18.65 9.78 -19.75
C ILE A 258 -17.37 9.37 -19.01
N PRO A 259 -16.60 10.32 -18.42
CA PRO A 259 -15.33 10.04 -17.73
C PRO A 259 -15.52 9.42 -16.33
N ILE A 260 -16.20 8.28 -16.24
CA ILE A 260 -16.43 7.51 -14.99
C ILE A 260 -15.71 6.16 -14.97
N SER A 261 -14.82 5.92 -15.93
CA SER A 261 -14.05 4.69 -16.09
C SER A 261 -12.56 4.99 -16.21
N SER A 262 -11.75 3.97 -15.95
CA SER A 262 -10.33 3.95 -16.31
C SER A 262 -10.04 2.78 -17.23
N THR A 263 -8.92 2.83 -17.93
CA THR A 263 -8.46 1.75 -18.81
C THR A 263 -7.10 1.25 -18.32
N PHE A 264 -6.93 -0.06 -18.35
CA PHE A 264 -5.70 -0.76 -17.96
C PHE A 264 -5.21 -1.64 -19.12
N ASN A 265 -3.96 -1.45 -19.52
CA ASN A 265 -3.34 -2.24 -20.58
C ASN A 265 -2.77 -3.53 -20.00
N LEU A 266 -3.28 -4.67 -20.48
CA LEU A 266 -2.85 -5.99 -20.07
C LEU A 266 -1.76 -6.52 -21.02
N THR A 267 -1.90 -6.31 -22.32
CA THR A 267 -0.87 -6.47 -23.36
C THR A 267 -0.94 -5.31 -24.35
N GLU A 268 -0.08 -5.30 -25.38
CA GLU A 268 -0.19 -4.37 -26.51
C GLU A 268 -1.53 -4.47 -27.26
N ALA A 269 -2.17 -5.66 -27.29
CA ALA A 269 -3.43 -5.87 -28.01
C ALA A 269 -4.68 -5.87 -27.10
N ILE A 270 -4.51 -6.16 -25.81
CA ILE A 270 -5.61 -6.33 -24.85
C ILE A 270 -5.55 -5.25 -23.79
N ALA A 271 -6.60 -4.45 -23.73
CA ALA A 271 -6.86 -3.52 -22.64
C ALA A 271 -8.20 -3.82 -21.97
N VAL A 272 -8.37 -3.37 -20.74
CA VAL A 272 -9.63 -3.51 -19.99
C VAL A 272 -10.07 -2.12 -19.53
N LYS A 273 -11.24 -1.71 -20.02
CA LYS A 273 -11.94 -0.54 -19.48
C LYS A 273 -12.75 -0.99 -18.27
N PHE A 274 -12.69 -0.27 -17.16
CA PHE A 274 -13.42 -0.61 -15.94
C PHE A 274 -14.00 0.63 -15.27
N LYS A 275 -15.20 0.49 -14.70
CA LYS A 275 -15.90 1.55 -14.00
C LYS A 275 -15.16 1.92 -12.71
N THR A 276 -15.02 3.22 -12.46
CA THR A 276 -14.33 3.79 -11.28
C THR A 276 -15.23 4.73 -10.48
N ALA A 277 -16.35 5.15 -11.06
CA ALA A 277 -17.32 6.01 -10.41
C ALA A 277 -18.74 5.74 -10.96
N GLU A 278 -19.74 6.22 -10.24
CA GLU A 278 -21.12 6.29 -10.69
C GLU A 278 -21.58 7.74 -10.83
N ILE A 279 -22.47 8.01 -11.78
CA ILE A 279 -23.13 9.31 -11.84
C ILE A 279 -24.30 9.33 -10.86
N VAL A 280 -24.34 10.37 -10.04
CA VAL A 280 -25.44 10.67 -9.14
C VAL A 280 -26.01 12.04 -9.51
N MET A 281 -27.27 12.06 -9.92
CA MET A 281 -28.03 13.28 -10.23
C MET A 281 -28.96 13.63 -9.07
N SER A 282 -28.96 14.88 -8.62
CA SER A 282 -29.75 15.32 -7.45
C SER A 282 -31.26 15.18 -7.63
N ASN A 283 -31.74 15.12 -8.87
CA ASN A 283 -33.16 14.96 -9.23
C ASN A 283 -33.49 13.54 -9.74
N GLY A 284 -32.56 12.59 -9.66
CA GLY A 284 -32.74 11.24 -10.19
C GLY A 284 -32.66 11.11 -11.72
N PHE A 285 -32.30 12.19 -12.43
CA PHE A 285 -32.17 12.20 -13.88
C PHE A 285 -31.17 11.13 -14.37
N GLN A 286 -31.52 10.48 -15.48
CA GLN A 286 -30.65 9.51 -16.15
C GLN A 286 -30.13 10.10 -17.47
N PRO A 287 -28.80 10.19 -17.67
CA PRO A 287 -28.21 10.53 -18.95
C PRO A 287 -28.75 9.64 -20.07
N ARG A 288 -29.04 10.23 -21.22
CA ARG A 288 -29.59 9.50 -22.38
C ARG A 288 -29.15 10.11 -23.70
N VAL A 289 -29.44 9.42 -24.80
CA VAL A 289 -29.43 10.00 -26.14
C VAL A 289 -30.80 10.63 -26.39
N ASP A 290 -30.86 11.94 -26.68
CA ASP A 290 -32.12 12.62 -26.99
C ASP A 290 -32.54 12.41 -28.44
N TYR A 291 -31.58 12.25 -29.35
CA TYR A 291 -31.83 11.90 -30.76
C TYR A 291 -30.73 10.98 -31.29
N LYS A 292 -31.14 9.81 -31.78
CA LYS A 292 -30.22 8.86 -32.42
C LYS A 292 -30.16 9.13 -33.92
N TYR A 293 -29.03 9.60 -34.42
CA TYR A 293 -28.84 9.86 -35.85
C TYR A 293 -28.22 8.66 -36.58
N ILE A 294 -28.53 8.51 -37.86
CA ILE A 294 -27.95 7.49 -38.76
C ILE A 294 -26.93 8.10 -39.71
N GLU A 295 -26.17 7.29 -40.43
CA GLU A 295 -25.08 7.76 -41.32
C GLU A 295 -25.55 8.73 -42.42
N THR A 296 -26.79 8.60 -42.89
CA THR A 296 -27.37 9.48 -43.91
C THR A 296 -27.92 10.80 -43.36
N ASP A 297 -28.02 10.93 -42.04
CA ASP A 297 -28.49 12.16 -41.42
C ASP A 297 -27.42 13.25 -41.51
N ASN A 298 -27.84 14.52 -41.43
CA ASN A 298 -26.96 15.63 -41.16
C ASN A 298 -27.20 16.12 -39.72
N PRO A 299 -26.42 15.65 -38.72
CA PRO A 299 -26.63 15.99 -37.32
C PRO A 299 -26.52 17.49 -37.05
N LEU A 300 -25.74 18.22 -37.84
CA LEU A 300 -25.59 19.66 -37.71
C LEU A 300 -26.88 20.39 -38.11
N GLU A 301 -27.52 20.00 -39.22
CA GLU A 301 -28.82 20.55 -39.62
C GLU A 301 -29.94 20.18 -38.65
N ILE A 302 -29.95 18.93 -38.15
CA ILE A 302 -30.88 18.49 -37.11
C ILE A 302 -30.73 19.37 -35.85
N SER A 303 -29.48 19.64 -35.45
CA SER A 303 -29.17 20.50 -34.29
C SER A 303 -29.71 21.93 -34.46
N LYS A 304 -29.56 22.52 -35.65
CA LYS A 304 -30.10 23.86 -35.96
C LYS A 304 -31.63 23.88 -35.87
N ASN A 305 -32.29 22.87 -36.43
CA ASN A 305 -33.74 22.73 -36.37
C ASN A 305 -34.23 22.57 -34.92
N LEU A 306 -33.54 21.77 -34.09
CA LEU A 306 -33.88 21.60 -32.68
C LEU A 306 -33.74 22.91 -31.88
N LEU A 307 -32.71 23.73 -32.15
CA LEU A 307 -32.55 25.04 -31.50
C LEU A 307 -33.70 26.02 -31.84
N SER A 308 -34.35 25.85 -32.99
CA SER A 308 -35.47 26.69 -33.46
C SER A 308 -36.84 26.33 -32.89
N GLY A 309 -37.04 25.13 -32.32
CA GLY A 309 -38.32 24.62 -31.82
C GLY A 309 -38.63 24.90 -30.34
N LYS A 310 -39.89 24.66 -29.91
CA LYS A 310 -40.32 24.69 -28.49
C LYS A 310 -40.05 23.33 -27.82
N PHE A 311 -39.23 23.34 -26.78
CA PHE A 311 -38.78 22.16 -26.05
C PHE A 311 -39.88 21.55 -25.16
N SER A 312 -40.06 20.23 -25.23
CA SER A 312 -40.92 19.48 -24.33
C SER A 312 -40.09 18.78 -23.25
N LYS A 313 -40.43 19.04 -21.97
CA LYS A 313 -39.89 18.29 -20.83
C LYS A 313 -40.48 16.89 -20.84
N LYS A 314 -39.69 15.88 -21.18
CA LYS A 314 -40.05 14.49 -20.87
C LYS A 314 -39.75 14.22 -19.39
N LYS A 315 -40.77 13.80 -18.64
CA LYS A 315 -40.67 13.47 -17.21
C LYS A 315 -40.58 11.96 -17.08
N GLU A 316 -39.47 11.43 -16.61
CA GLU A 316 -39.26 9.98 -16.46
C GLU A 316 -38.51 9.64 -15.16
N ALA A 317 -38.56 8.34 -14.85
CA ALA A 317 -38.57 7.76 -13.50
C ALA A 317 -37.25 7.89 -12.72
N ILE A 318 -37.43 8.06 -11.41
CA ILE A 318 -36.38 8.08 -10.39
C ILE A 318 -36.01 6.62 -10.08
N LEU A 319 -34.74 6.25 -10.27
CA LEU A 319 -34.20 5.02 -9.73
C LEU A 319 -33.69 5.28 -8.31
N GLU A 320 -34.14 4.45 -7.37
CA GLU A 320 -33.66 4.48 -5.99
C GLU A 320 -32.16 4.13 -5.94
N ALA A 321 -31.43 4.83 -5.07
CA ALA A 321 -30.04 4.51 -4.79
C ALA A 321 -29.97 3.07 -4.25
N LYS A 322 -29.14 2.23 -4.86
CA LYS A 322 -28.85 0.90 -4.34
C LYS A 322 -28.10 1.06 -3.02
N ASN A 323 -28.58 0.38 -1.98
CA ASN A 323 -27.83 0.19 -0.76
C ASN A 323 -26.76 -0.86 -1.01
N HIS A 324 -25.49 -0.48 -0.87
CA HIS A 324 -24.38 -1.41 -0.88
C HIS A 324 -24.28 -2.06 0.50
N ASN A 325 -24.67 -3.33 0.60
CA ASN A 325 -24.37 -4.15 1.77
C ASN A 325 -22.95 -4.70 1.60
N ASN A 326 -22.06 -4.36 2.53
CA ASN A 326 -20.76 -5.03 2.64
C ASN A 326 -20.98 -6.39 3.31
N GLU A 327 -20.94 -7.46 2.52
CA GLU A 327 -20.81 -8.81 3.07
C GLU A 327 -19.39 -9.01 3.61
N ASN A 328 -19.21 -9.83 4.65
CA ASN A 328 -17.87 -10.15 5.14
C ASN A 328 -17.15 -11.08 4.13
N ILE A 329 -15.88 -10.76 3.83
CA ILE A 329 -14.97 -11.62 3.07
C ILE A 329 -14.69 -12.88 3.90
N SER A 330 -14.78 -14.06 3.27
CA SER A 330 -14.28 -15.31 3.86
C SER A 330 -13.62 -16.14 2.77
N TYR A 331 -12.31 -16.37 2.90
CA TYR A 331 -11.58 -17.30 2.04
C TYR A 331 -11.64 -18.73 2.57
N PRO A 332 -11.36 -19.75 1.73
CA PRO A 332 -11.11 -21.09 2.22
C PRO A 332 -10.02 -21.09 3.29
N GLN A 333 -10.30 -21.76 4.41
CA GLN A 333 -9.39 -21.88 5.55
C GLN A 333 -8.40 -23.05 5.39
N GLU A 334 -8.43 -23.75 4.24
CA GLU A 334 -7.46 -24.79 3.91
C GLU A 334 -6.07 -24.17 3.75
N THR A 335 -5.09 -24.66 4.51
CA THR A 335 -3.71 -24.10 4.56
C THR A 335 -2.92 -24.28 3.26
N TYR A 336 -3.41 -25.14 2.36
CA TYR A 336 -2.86 -25.33 1.02
C TYR A 336 -3.98 -25.23 -0.01
N PRO A 337 -4.38 -24.00 -0.39
CA PRO A 337 -5.50 -23.81 -1.31
C PRO A 337 -5.08 -24.07 -2.77
N SER A 338 -6.07 -24.18 -3.66
CA SER A 338 -5.83 -24.39 -5.10
C SER A 338 -4.98 -23.29 -5.73
N VAL A 339 -4.35 -23.57 -6.87
CA VAL A 339 -3.48 -22.59 -7.57
C VAL A 339 -4.18 -21.26 -7.83
N GLY A 340 -5.49 -21.27 -8.16
CA GLY A 340 -6.26 -20.05 -8.36
C GLY A 340 -6.33 -19.17 -7.11
N TYR A 341 -6.51 -19.79 -5.94
CA TYR A 341 -6.49 -19.07 -4.66
C TYR A 341 -5.08 -18.61 -4.26
N ARG A 342 -4.03 -19.38 -4.59
CA ARG A 342 -2.66 -18.94 -4.36
C ARG A 342 -2.32 -17.71 -5.20
N ILE A 343 -2.76 -17.66 -6.46
CA ILE A 343 -2.59 -16.46 -7.30
C ILE A 343 -3.46 -15.30 -6.82
N LEU A 344 -4.68 -15.55 -6.33
CA LEU A 344 -5.49 -14.53 -5.66
C LEU A 344 -4.78 -13.96 -4.43
N ALA A 345 -4.09 -14.79 -3.65
CA ALA A 345 -3.28 -14.33 -2.53
C ALA A 345 -2.17 -13.38 -3.00
N ALA A 346 -1.42 -13.73 -4.05
CA ALA A 346 -0.41 -12.86 -4.64
C ALA A 346 -1.02 -11.52 -5.15
N ALA A 347 -2.18 -11.58 -5.82
CA ALA A 347 -2.90 -10.39 -6.29
C ALA A 347 -3.33 -9.48 -5.13
N LYS A 348 -3.84 -10.07 -4.04
CA LYS A 348 -4.25 -9.34 -2.84
C LYS A 348 -3.07 -8.70 -2.13
N ILE A 349 -1.98 -9.45 -1.90
CA ILE A 349 -0.74 -8.92 -1.31
C ILE A 349 -0.22 -7.74 -2.13
N PHE A 350 -0.10 -7.93 -3.45
CA PHE A 350 0.36 -6.88 -4.34
C PHE A 350 -0.52 -5.63 -4.20
N SER A 351 -1.84 -5.80 -4.34
CA SER A 351 -2.78 -4.68 -4.39
C SER A 351 -2.89 -3.94 -3.06
N VAL A 352 -2.84 -4.65 -1.93
CA VAL A 352 -2.87 -4.01 -0.61
C VAL A 352 -1.62 -3.16 -0.41
N ILE A 353 -0.44 -3.71 -0.66
CA ILE A 353 0.82 -2.97 -0.49
C ILE A 353 0.94 -1.84 -1.53
N GLU A 354 0.55 -2.07 -2.78
CA GLU A 354 0.58 -1.07 -3.85
C GLU A 354 -0.27 0.15 -3.47
N ASN A 355 -1.44 -0.02 -2.87
CA ASN A 355 -2.33 1.10 -2.57
C ASN A 355 -2.11 1.68 -1.17
N PHE A 356 -1.87 0.85 -0.16
CA PHE A 356 -2.02 1.26 1.24
C PHE A 356 -0.73 1.28 2.06
N PHE A 357 0.42 0.90 1.50
CA PHE A 357 1.68 0.94 2.23
C PHE A 357 2.31 2.36 2.18
N PRO A 358 2.47 3.06 3.33
CA PRO A 358 2.96 4.44 3.38
C PRO A 358 4.46 4.55 3.03
N TYR A 359 5.21 3.46 3.16
CA TYR A 359 6.66 3.42 2.93
C TYR A 359 7.04 2.83 1.57
N TYR A 360 6.11 2.80 0.62
CA TYR A 360 6.33 2.25 -0.73
C TYR A 360 7.64 2.74 -1.38
N LYS A 361 7.97 4.03 -1.25
CA LYS A 361 9.19 4.64 -1.81
C LYS A 361 10.50 4.17 -1.17
N TYR A 362 10.43 3.44 -0.07
CA TYR A 362 11.57 2.92 0.67
C TYR A 362 11.78 1.41 0.44
N MET A 363 11.02 0.78 -0.45
CA MET A 363 11.25 -0.62 -0.84
C MET A 363 12.47 -0.73 -1.76
N ASP A 364 13.26 -1.80 -1.63
CA ASP A 364 14.48 -1.98 -2.43
C ASP A 364 14.20 -2.33 -3.89
N LYS A 365 13.06 -2.96 -4.15
CA LYS A 365 12.68 -3.47 -5.47
C LYS A 365 11.40 -2.81 -5.96
N ASP A 366 11.29 -2.72 -7.28
CA ASP A 366 10.02 -2.38 -7.91
C ASP A 366 8.97 -3.45 -7.57
N TRP A 367 7.85 -3.00 -7.01
CA TRP A 367 6.85 -3.90 -6.47
C TRP A 367 6.10 -4.70 -7.54
N ARG A 368 5.98 -4.18 -8.78
CA ARG A 368 5.40 -4.93 -9.90
C ARG A 368 6.34 -6.04 -10.35
N ASN A 369 7.65 -5.77 -10.40
CA ASN A 369 8.63 -6.82 -10.67
C ASN A 369 8.62 -7.90 -9.59
N VAL A 370 8.50 -7.53 -8.31
CA VAL A 370 8.40 -8.50 -7.20
C VAL A 370 7.19 -9.42 -7.38
N LEU A 371 6.03 -8.89 -7.79
CA LEU A 371 4.86 -9.71 -8.11
C LEU A 371 5.20 -10.75 -9.18
N THR A 372 5.71 -10.31 -10.34
CA THR A 372 6.04 -11.20 -11.46
C THR A 372 7.07 -12.27 -11.07
N GLU A 373 8.14 -11.89 -10.37
CA GLU A 373 9.19 -12.80 -9.89
C GLU A 373 8.70 -13.81 -8.85
N SER A 374 7.65 -13.48 -8.10
CA SER A 374 7.10 -14.36 -7.05
C SER A 374 6.13 -15.41 -7.59
N LEU A 375 5.44 -15.14 -8.71
CA LEU A 375 4.42 -16.03 -9.27
C LEU A 375 4.88 -17.49 -9.49
N PRO A 376 6.10 -17.77 -9.98
CA PRO A 376 6.57 -19.15 -10.10
C PRO A 376 6.52 -19.95 -8.80
N ASP A 377 6.86 -19.32 -7.66
CA ASP A 377 6.86 -20.00 -6.36
C ASP A 377 5.41 -20.28 -5.89
N PHE A 378 4.48 -19.35 -6.12
CA PHE A 378 3.06 -19.55 -5.82
C PHE A 378 2.42 -20.64 -6.68
N ILE A 379 2.78 -20.71 -7.96
CA ILE A 379 2.21 -21.68 -8.91
C ILE A 379 2.74 -23.08 -8.62
N ASN A 380 4.06 -23.21 -8.44
CA ASN A 380 4.74 -24.49 -8.33
C ASN A 380 4.79 -25.08 -6.92
N ALA A 381 4.37 -24.33 -5.88
CA ALA A 381 4.26 -24.84 -4.52
C ALA A 381 3.45 -26.14 -4.47
N LYS A 382 4.00 -27.16 -3.81
CA LYS A 382 3.43 -28.52 -3.77
C LYS A 382 2.65 -28.83 -2.50
N ASN A 383 2.78 -27.98 -1.48
CA ASN A 383 2.21 -28.17 -0.14
C ASN A 383 2.10 -26.81 0.60
N GLU A 384 1.52 -26.82 1.79
CA GLU A 384 1.33 -25.65 2.66
C GLU A 384 2.64 -24.99 3.11
N VAL A 385 3.73 -25.75 3.20
CA VAL A 385 5.04 -25.24 3.61
C VAL A 385 5.65 -24.42 2.48
N GLU A 386 5.71 -24.98 1.27
CA GLU A 386 6.20 -24.29 0.08
C GLU A 386 5.34 -23.07 -0.26
N TYR A 387 4.01 -23.17 -0.12
CA TYR A 387 3.12 -22.03 -0.30
C TYR A 387 3.36 -20.92 0.73
N GLY A 388 3.47 -21.28 2.02
CA GLY A 388 3.79 -20.33 3.08
C GLY A 388 5.14 -19.62 2.84
N LEU A 389 6.15 -20.35 2.38
CA LEU A 389 7.45 -19.78 2.02
C LEU A 389 7.38 -18.88 0.78
N ALA A 390 6.55 -19.21 -0.22
CA ALA A 390 6.33 -18.34 -1.39
C ALA A 390 5.72 -16.99 -0.97
N VAL A 391 4.71 -17.01 -0.09
CA VAL A 391 4.12 -15.80 0.50
C VAL A 391 5.17 -15.00 1.27
N ALA A 392 5.92 -15.67 2.15
CA ALA A 392 6.94 -15.01 2.97
C ALA A 392 8.05 -14.36 2.12
N LYS A 393 8.50 -15.05 1.07
CA LYS A 393 9.53 -14.55 0.16
C LYS A 393 9.07 -13.32 -0.62
N MET A 394 7.83 -13.31 -1.11
CA MET A 394 7.26 -12.11 -1.74
C MET A 394 7.18 -10.96 -0.73
N TYR A 395 6.63 -11.23 0.45
CA TYR A 395 6.33 -10.22 1.46
C TYR A 395 7.59 -9.62 2.11
N ALA A 396 8.69 -10.37 2.20
CA ALA A 396 9.97 -9.87 2.71
C ALA A 396 10.45 -8.60 1.99
N ASN A 397 10.15 -8.46 0.68
CA ASN A 397 10.56 -7.33 -0.15
C ASN A 397 9.87 -6.00 0.20
N ILE A 398 8.93 -5.95 1.16
CA ILE A 398 8.39 -4.65 1.63
C ILE A 398 9.37 -3.89 2.54
N ASN A 399 10.46 -4.54 2.99
CA ASN A 399 11.52 -3.97 3.83
C ASN A 399 11.00 -3.20 5.06
N ASP A 400 10.02 -3.79 5.76
CA ASP A 400 9.41 -3.24 6.97
C ASP A 400 9.11 -4.37 7.95
N TYR A 401 9.66 -4.33 9.15
CA TYR A 401 9.42 -5.40 10.13
C TYR A 401 7.97 -5.44 10.65
N HIS A 402 7.20 -4.35 10.58
CA HIS A 402 5.75 -4.44 10.81
C HIS A 402 5.05 -5.34 9.77
N GLY A 403 5.75 -5.65 8.67
CA GLY A 403 5.50 -6.65 7.64
C GLY A 403 5.58 -8.11 8.05
N PHE A 404 5.00 -8.52 9.18
CA PHE A 404 5.05 -9.92 9.61
C PHE A 404 3.78 -10.71 9.27
N ILE A 405 3.93 -12.03 9.18
CA ILE A 405 2.88 -12.96 8.77
C ILE A 405 2.55 -13.90 9.93
N ASN A 406 1.27 -13.96 10.31
CA ASN A 406 0.76 -14.93 11.26
C ASN A 406 0.22 -16.17 10.53
N ASP A 407 0.17 -17.30 11.25
CA ASP A 407 -0.43 -18.55 10.77
C ASP A 407 0.24 -19.16 9.52
N ASN A 408 1.49 -18.76 9.24
CA ASN A 408 2.27 -19.25 8.10
C ASN A 408 3.06 -20.53 8.47
N LYS A 409 2.65 -21.68 7.92
CA LYS A 409 3.29 -22.98 8.16
C LYS A 409 4.75 -23.05 7.71
N GLY A 410 5.06 -22.43 6.57
CA GLY A 410 6.43 -22.36 6.04
C GLY A 410 7.39 -21.63 6.98
N LEU A 411 7.00 -20.45 7.46
CA LEU A 411 7.75 -19.69 8.45
C LEU A 411 7.82 -20.42 9.80
N LEU A 412 6.73 -21.04 10.26
CA LEU A 412 6.72 -21.81 11.51
C LEU A 412 7.75 -22.94 11.48
N GLN A 413 7.82 -23.69 10.38
CA GLN A 413 8.81 -24.76 10.21
C GLN A 413 10.23 -24.20 10.08
N LEU A 414 10.41 -23.07 9.40
CA LEU A 414 11.70 -22.41 9.24
C LEU A 414 12.26 -21.89 10.58
N GLN A 415 11.40 -21.30 11.41
CA GLN A 415 11.79 -20.62 12.65
C GLN A 415 11.79 -21.50 13.89
N GLY A 416 11.11 -22.65 13.85
CA GLY A 416 10.91 -23.52 15.00
C GLY A 416 9.80 -23.05 15.95
N GLU A 417 9.01 -24.01 16.40
CA GLU A 417 7.87 -23.80 17.30
C GLU A 417 8.28 -23.36 18.70
N ALA A 418 9.47 -23.77 19.15
CA ALA A 418 9.89 -23.73 20.54
C ALA A 418 11.31 -23.22 20.74
N SER A 419 11.55 -22.53 21.86
CA SER A 419 12.86 -21.96 22.22
C SER A 419 13.71 -22.93 23.03
N SER A 420 15.03 -22.72 23.02
CA SER A 420 16.01 -23.40 23.86
C SER A 420 16.22 -22.65 25.20
N PRO A 421 16.91 -23.23 26.20
CA PRO A 421 17.11 -22.61 27.51
C PRO A 421 18.13 -21.44 27.50
N ILE A 422 18.76 -21.13 26.37
CA ILE A 422 19.68 -19.99 26.21
C ILE A 422 18.96 -18.79 25.59
N ILE A 423 19.47 -17.58 25.85
CA ILE A 423 19.12 -16.35 25.15
C ILE A 423 20.41 -15.84 24.51
N VAL A 424 20.31 -15.45 23.24
CA VAL A 424 21.44 -14.96 22.45
C VAL A 424 21.15 -13.56 21.93
N ASP A 425 22.20 -12.84 21.58
CA ASP A 425 22.13 -11.63 20.76
C ASP A 425 23.33 -11.60 19.80
N PHE A 426 23.28 -10.72 18.81
CA PHE A 426 24.35 -10.52 17.85
C PHE A 426 25.34 -9.47 18.35
N ILE A 427 26.55 -9.88 18.70
CA ILE A 427 27.60 -9.05 19.33
C ILE A 427 28.94 -9.36 18.67
N GLU A 428 29.70 -8.33 18.28
CA GLU A 428 31.01 -8.47 17.61
C GLU A 428 30.94 -9.43 16.40
N ASP A 429 29.88 -9.28 15.60
CA ASP A 429 29.57 -10.13 14.44
C ASP A 429 29.35 -11.63 14.73
N LEU A 430 29.03 -11.96 15.99
CA LEU A 430 28.85 -13.34 16.45
C LEU A 430 27.54 -13.52 17.22
N ILE A 431 26.98 -14.72 17.21
CA ILE A 431 25.82 -15.07 18.03
C ILE A 431 26.31 -15.48 19.42
N VAL A 432 26.06 -14.63 20.41
CA VAL A 432 26.63 -14.76 21.75
C VAL A 432 25.55 -15.05 22.77
N VAL A 433 25.79 -16.00 23.66
CA VAL A 433 24.89 -16.30 24.79
C VAL A 433 24.94 -15.16 25.79
N THR A 434 23.87 -14.36 25.85
CA THR A 434 23.78 -13.19 26.72
C THR A 434 23.12 -13.51 28.06
N ARG A 435 22.21 -14.50 28.09
CA ARG A 435 21.44 -14.87 29.28
C ARG A 435 20.96 -16.31 29.20
N PHE A 436 20.37 -16.79 30.29
CA PHE A 436 19.71 -18.10 30.35
C PHE A 436 18.23 -17.94 30.66
N ARG A 437 17.39 -18.71 29.96
CA ARG A 437 16.02 -18.99 30.40
C ARG A 437 15.98 -20.02 31.52
N SER A 438 16.98 -20.91 31.57
CA SER A 438 17.17 -21.90 32.64
C SER A 438 18.63 -21.98 33.06
N ASP A 439 18.96 -21.38 34.20
CA ASP A 439 20.29 -21.41 34.80
C ASP A 439 20.75 -22.84 35.10
N SER A 440 19.87 -23.67 35.65
CA SER A 440 20.21 -25.05 36.06
C SER A 440 20.63 -25.90 34.87
N ILE A 441 19.89 -25.85 33.77
CA ILE A 441 20.16 -26.64 32.57
C ILE A 441 21.42 -26.13 31.86
N CYS A 442 21.59 -24.81 31.75
CA CYS A 442 22.76 -24.24 31.07
C CYS A 442 24.04 -24.56 31.85
N ARG A 443 24.04 -24.40 33.18
CA ARG A 443 25.21 -24.72 34.02
C ARG A 443 25.52 -26.22 34.03
N ALA A 444 24.52 -27.10 34.05
CA ALA A 444 24.73 -28.55 33.95
C ALA A 444 25.38 -29.00 32.63
N ASN A 445 25.22 -28.20 31.56
CA ASN A 445 25.88 -28.40 30.26
C ASN A 445 27.18 -27.57 30.11
N ASN A 446 27.69 -27.00 31.21
CA ASN A 446 28.86 -26.12 31.26
C ASN A 446 28.75 -24.89 30.33
N ILE A 447 27.56 -24.41 30.02
CA ILE A 447 27.35 -23.23 29.16
C ILE A 447 27.53 -21.98 30.02
N SER A 448 28.27 -21.01 29.49
CA SER A 448 28.57 -19.74 30.16
C SER A 448 28.00 -18.55 29.38
N ILE A 449 27.69 -17.48 30.10
CA ILE A 449 27.40 -16.18 29.48
C ILE A 449 28.66 -15.69 28.76
N GLY A 450 28.51 -15.27 27.51
CA GLY A 450 29.61 -14.90 26.62
C GLY A 450 30.22 -16.06 25.82
N ASP A 451 29.63 -17.26 25.87
CA ASP A 451 29.92 -18.34 24.92
C ASP A 451 29.31 -18.00 23.54
N ILE A 452 29.94 -18.49 22.46
CA ILE A 452 29.52 -18.23 21.07
C ILE A 452 28.81 -19.46 20.50
N ILE A 453 27.66 -19.28 19.85
CA ILE A 453 26.97 -20.34 19.10
C ILE A 453 27.52 -20.38 17.67
N VAL A 454 28.15 -21.49 17.29
CA VAL A 454 28.79 -21.66 15.99
C VAL A 454 27.92 -22.46 15.02
N LYS A 455 27.26 -23.51 15.52
CA LYS A 455 26.38 -24.37 14.71
C LYS A 455 25.16 -24.82 15.49
N VAL A 456 24.08 -25.09 14.77
CA VAL A 456 22.86 -25.72 15.29
C VAL A 456 22.47 -26.88 14.39
N ASN A 457 22.35 -28.08 14.95
CA ASN A 457 22.14 -29.34 14.24
C ASN A 457 23.14 -29.55 13.08
N GLY A 458 24.41 -29.20 13.30
CA GLY A 458 25.49 -29.32 12.31
C GLY A 458 25.53 -28.22 11.26
N VAL A 459 24.51 -27.34 11.18
CA VAL A 459 24.46 -26.22 10.23
C VAL A 459 25.13 -24.98 10.85
N PRO A 460 26.09 -24.33 10.17
CA PRO A 460 26.67 -23.06 10.60
C PRO A 460 25.59 -21.98 10.78
N VAL A 461 25.71 -21.19 11.85
CA VAL A 461 24.70 -20.16 12.13
C VAL A 461 24.62 -19.12 11.01
N ASP A 462 25.73 -18.76 10.36
CA ASP A 462 25.74 -17.80 9.24
C ASP A 462 24.91 -18.29 8.05
N GLU A 463 24.85 -19.60 7.81
CA GLU A 463 23.99 -20.18 6.77
C GLU A 463 22.52 -20.10 7.15
N LEU A 464 22.18 -20.29 8.43
CA LEU A 464 20.83 -20.10 8.95
C LEU A 464 20.40 -18.63 8.80
N MET A 465 21.30 -17.69 9.11
CA MET A 465 21.02 -16.26 9.00
C MET A 465 20.67 -15.84 7.57
N LYS A 466 21.48 -16.26 6.58
CA LYS A 466 21.20 -16.02 5.15
C LYS A 466 19.87 -16.60 4.70
N LYS A 467 19.44 -17.72 5.30
CA LYS A 467 18.14 -18.32 5.01
C LYS A 467 17.00 -17.45 5.52
N TYR A 468 17.12 -16.86 6.70
CA TYR A 468 16.08 -16.00 7.26
C TYR A 468 15.91 -14.69 6.48
N GLU A 469 17.00 -14.10 6.00
CA GLU A 469 16.99 -12.86 5.19
C GLU A 469 16.08 -12.96 3.94
N ILE A 470 15.92 -14.16 3.38
CA ILE A 470 15.06 -14.39 2.20
C ILE A 470 13.56 -14.28 2.53
N TYR A 471 13.17 -14.63 3.75
CA TYR A 471 11.75 -14.87 4.11
C TYR A 471 11.20 -13.90 5.17
N TYR A 472 12.06 -13.13 5.85
CA TYR A 472 11.63 -12.17 6.86
C TYR A 472 11.81 -10.75 6.35
N SER A 473 10.74 -9.95 6.43
CA SER A 473 10.87 -8.52 6.22
C SER A 473 11.59 -7.89 7.41
N HIS A 474 12.51 -6.97 7.12
CA HIS A 474 13.25 -6.21 8.13
C HIS A 474 13.53 -4.81 7.58
N SER A 475 13.64 -3.83 8.48
CA SER A 475 13.88 -2.45 8.08
C SER A 475 15.38 -2.11 7.99
N THR A 476 16.21 -2.69 8.87
CA THR A 476 17.67 -2.50 8.93
C THR A 476 18.41 -3.83 8.97
N GLU A 477 19.71 -3.83 8.62
CA GLU A 477 20.55 -5.03 8.64
C GLU A 477 20.83 -5.50 10.08
N GLU A 478 21.03 -4.56 11.00
CA GLU A 478 21.25 -4.83 12.42
C GLU A 478 20.04 -5.54 13.04
N PHE A 479 18.84 -5.10 12.68
CA PHE A 479 17.62 -5.76 13.15
C PHE A 479 17.46 -7.16 12.53
N ASN A 480 17.80 -7.34 11.24
CA ASN A 480 17.81 -8.65 10.61
C ASN A 480 18.75 -9.63 11.34
N LYS A 481 19.97 -9.20 11.65
CA LYS A 481 20.95 -9.99 12.42
C LYS A 481 20.41 -10.41 13.78
N HIS A 482 19.69 -9.52 14.46
CA HIS A 482 19.03 -9.83 15.73
C HIS A 482 17.91 -10.86 15.58
N LEU A 483 17.02 -10.72 14.59
CA LEU A 483 15.98 -11.73 14.31
C LEU A 483 16.60 -13.08 14.02
N ALA A 484 17.64 -13.09 13.19
CA ALA A 484 18.33 -14.30 12.78
C ALA A 484 19.00 -15.00 13.98
N ALA A 485 19.61 -14.24 14.89
CA ALA A 485 20.13 -14.77 16.15
C ALA A 485 19.01 -15.35 17.04
N TRP A 486 17.85 -14.69 17.12
CA TRP A 486 16.71 -15.22 17.86
C TRP A 486 16.22 -16.55 17.26
N TYR A 487 16.03 -16.61 15.94
CA TYR A 487 15.52 -17.81 15.29
C TYR A 487 16.52 -18.97 15.29
N SER A 488 17.83 -18.70 15.32
CA SER A 488 18.85 -19.77 15.32
C SER A 488 18.77 -20.68 16.54
N ILE A 489 18.21 -20.21 17.66
CA ILE A 489 18.12 -20.98 18.90
C ILE A 489 16.78 -21.70 19.10
N ARG A 490 15.91 -21.67 18.09
CA ARG A 490 14.57 -22.28 18.12
C ARG A 490 14.53 -23.55 17.26
N GLY A 491 13.55 -24.40 17.56
CA GLY A 491 13.34 -25.66 16.84
C GLY A 491 11.99 -26.30 17.18
N PRO A 492 11.75 -27.55 16.75
CA PRO A 492 10.48 -28.23 16.97
C PRO A 492 10.20 -28.48 18.46
N GLU A 493 8.93 -28.37 18.87
CA GLU A 493 8.53 -28.60 20.27
C GLU A 493 8.96 -30.00 20.75
N ASN A 494 9.49 -30.05 21.97
CA ASN A 494 9.92 -31.28 22.64
C ASN A 494 11.07 -32.07 21.99
N GLN A 495 11.71 -31.54 20.94
CA GLN A 495 12.90 -32.15 20.35
C GLN A 495 14.21 -31.64 20.98
N ILE A 496 15.30 -32.38 20.76
CA ILE A 496 16.64 -32.02 21.22
C ILE A 496 17.42 -31.41 20.05
N GLY A 497 17.86 -30.17 20.21
CA GLY A 497 18.82 -29.52 19.33
C GLY A 497 20.25 -29.78 19.78
N ILE A 498 21.15 -29.95 18.81
CA ILE A 498 22.61 -30.07 19.04
C ILE A 498 23.23 -28.72 18.72
N PHE A 499 23.82 -28.08 19.73
CA PHE A 499 24.47 -26.77 19.59
C PHE A 499 25.97 -26.94 19.69
N THR A 500 26.72 -26.51 18.67
CA THR A 500 28.17 -26.37 18.76
C THR A 500 28.48 -24.99 19.35
N ILE A 501 29.05 -25.00 20.55
CA ILE A 501 29.34 -23.81 21.35
C ILE A 501 30.85 -23.65 21.50
N GLN A 502 31.35 -22.43 21.30
CA GLN A 502 32.74 -22.05 21.53
C GLN A 502 32.88 -21.27 22.83
N ASP A 503 33.77 -21.73 23.71
CA ASP A 503 34.03 -21.10 25.00
C ASP A 503 35.01 -19.91 24.91
N LYS A 504 35.30 -19.29 26.05
CA LYS A 504 36.22 -18.15 26.16
C LYS A 504 37.66 -18.42 25.70
N ASN A 505 38.09 -19.68 25.65
CA ASN A 505 39.43 -20.10 25.22
C ASN A 505 39.44 -20.54 23.75
N GLY A 506 38.31 -20.41 23.04
CA GLY A 506 38.17 -20.86 21.66
C GLY A 506 37.89 -22.37 21.52
N LYS A 507 37.70 -23.09 22.62
CA LYS A 507 37.42 -24.53 22.56
C LYS A 507 35.95 -24.74 22.21
N GLN A 508 35.69 -25.54 21.18
CA GLN A 508 34.34 -25.94 20.78
C GLN A 508 33.89 -27.21 21.50
N LYS A 509 32.60 -27.28 21.80
CA LYS A 509 31.93 -28.48 22.32
C LYS A 509 30.51 -28.55 21.77
N GLU A 510 29.96 -29.76 21.72
CA GLU A 510 28.54 -29.95 21.45
C GLU A 510 27.76 -30.06 22.75
N VAL A 511 26.60 -29.40 22.81
CA VAL A 511 25.64 -29.51 23.89
C VAL A 511 24.27 -29.90 23.34
N LYS A 512 23.54 -30.71 24.10
CA LYS A 512 22.20 -31.17 23.73
C LYS A 512 21.18 -30.40 24.55
N LEU A 513 20.41 -29.55 23.88
CA LEU A 513 19.41 -28.70 24.54
C LEU A 513 18.02 -29.03 24.01
N LYS A 514 17.07 -29.25 24.92
CA LYS A 514 15.67 -29.47 24.55
C LYS A 514 14.99 -28.16 24.19
N TRP A 515 14.30 -28.13 23.06
CA TRP A 515 13.37 -27.07 22.71
C TRP A 515 12.01 -27.30 23.38
N THR A 516 11.47 -26.29 24.03
CA THR A 516 10.13 -26.36 24.63
C THR A 516 9.43 -25.01 24.74
N ASN A 517 8.11 -25.02 24.58
CA ASN A 517 7.20 -23.89 24.71
C ASN A 517 7.24 -23.27 26.11
N SER A 518 7.65 -24.02 27.13
CA SER A 518 7.89 -23.45 28.46
C SER A 518 8.97 -22.34 28.44
N TYR A 519 9.91 -22.39 27.50
CA TYR A 519 10.91 -21.36 27.26
C TYR A 519 10.41 -20.22 26.35
N ASN A 520 9.27 -20.37 25.67
CA ASN A 520 8.68 -19.29 24.87
C ASN A 520 8.00 -18.22 25.74
N LYS A 521 7.67 -18.52 27.00
CA LYS A 521 7.10 -17.53 27.93
C LYS A 521 8.08 -16.36 28.09
N LYS A 522 7.56 -15.13 28.27
CA LYS A 522 8.37 -13.96 28.66
C LYS A 522 9.16 -14.33 29.91
N TYR A 523 10.42 -14.69 29.71
CA TYR A 523 11.39 -14.86 30.77
C TYR A 523 11.39 -13.56 31.59
N ALA A 524 11.26 -13.64 32.91
CA ALA A 524 11.47 -12.48 33.76
C ALA A 524 12.97 -12.21 33.76
N PRO A 525 13.44 -11.14 33.10
CA PRO A 525 14.84 -10.77 33.13
C PRO A 525 15.35 -10.69 34.57
N THR A 526 16.52 -11.24 34.88
CA THR A 526 17.34 -10.69 35.95
C THR A 526 17.74 -9.27 35.53
N TYR A 527 17.19 -8.25 36.19
CA TYR A 527 17.52 -6.85 35.94
C TYR A 527 18.66 -6.42 36.85
N ARG A 528 19.59 -5.62 36.32
CA ARG A 528 20.73 -5.11 37.11
C ARG A 528 20.33 -3.98 38.06
N LEU A 529 19.27 -3.25 37.71
CA LEU A 529 18.78 -2.07 38.43
C LEU A 529 17.26 -2.17 38.65
N ASP A 530 16.77 -1.49 39.68
CA ASP A 530 15.33 -1.29 39.88
C ASP A 530 14.73 -0.44 38.75
N THR A 531 13.41 -0.51 38.57
CA THR A 531 12.69 0.20 37.51
C THR A 531 12.92 1.72 37.58
N ILE A 532 12.95 2.28 38.80
CA ILE A 532 13.17 3.70 39.05
C ILE A 532 14.16 3.80 40.20
N THR A 533 15.39 4.26 39.95
CA THR A 533 16.43 4.36 40.98
C THR A 533 17.32 5.59 40.81
N LEU A 534 17.94 6.03 41.90
CA LEU A 534 19.01 7.03 41.86
C LEU A 534 20.34 6.28 41.73
N LEU A 535 21.08 6.54 40.66
CA LEU A 535 22.43 5.98 40.50
C LEU A 535 23.43 6.69 41.43
N ASN A 536 23.18 7.96 41.68
CA ASN A 536 23.81 8.79 42.70
C ASN A 536 22.92 10.03 42.96
N GLU A 537 23.38 10.96 43.79
CA GLU A 537 22.64 12.19 44.13
C GLU A 537 22.31 13.08 42.91
N LYS A 538 23.07 12.95 41.82
CA LYS A 538 22.95 13.80 40.62
C LYS A 538 22.24 13.12 39.45
N VAL A 539 22.04 11.79 39.47
CA VAL A 539 21.56 11.04 38.30
C VAL A 539 20.43 10.07 38.67
N GLY A 540 19.26 10.29 38.07
CA GLY A 540 18.15 9.34 38.10
C GLY A 540 18.23 8.35 36.94
N TYR A 541 17.73 7.14 37.14
CA TYR A 541 17.62 6.09 36.14
C TYR A 541 16.20 5.53 36.12
N ALA A 542 15.58 5.49 34.95
CA ALA A 542 14.27 4.89 34.73
C ALA A 542 14.31 3.91 33.56
N ASP A 543 13.88 2.67 33.81
CA ASP A 543 13.75 1.64 32.79
C ASP A 543 12.34 1.69 32.17
N LEU A 544 12.26 2.22 30.95
CA LEU A 544 10.99 2.48 30.27
C LEU A 544 10.34 1.19 29.73
N THR A 545 11.08 0.08 29.68
CA THR A 545 10.55 -1.25 29.33
C THR A 545 9.73 -1.88 30.46
N ARG A 546 9.90 -1.37 31.68
CA ARG A 546 9.21 -1.84 32.89
C ARG A 546 8.28 -0.82 33.51
N MET A 547 8.65 0.45 33.47
CA MET A 547 7.93 1.54 34.11
C MET A 547 6.52 1.69 33.52
N GLU A 548 5.52 1.73 34.39
CA GLU A 548 4.13 1.99 33.99
C GLU A 548 3.85 3.50 33.93
N PRO A 549 2.92 3.98 33.09
CA PRO A 549 2.54 5.39 33.03
C PRO A 549 2.12 5.98 34.38
N SER A 550 1.50 5.18 35.25
CA SER A 550 1.09 5.59 36.60
C SER A 550 2.26 5.97 37.52
N GLN A 551 3.47 5.48 37.24
CA GLN A 551 4.67 5.76 38.04
C GLN A 551 5.38 7.05 37.64
N THR A 552 4.86 7.78 36.65
CA THR A 552 5.49 9.01 36.14
C THR A 552 5.66 10.07 37.21
N ASP A 553 4.65 10.27 38.07
CA ASP A 553 4.72 11.27 39.14
C ASP A 553 5.76 10.89 40.20
N GLU A 554 5.79 9.63 40.62
CA GLU A 554 6.79 9.08 41.55
C GLU A 554 8.22 9.25 41.02
N MET A 555 8.46 8.90 39.75
CA MET A 555 9.77 9.02 39.11
C MET A 555 10.30 10.45 39.19
N PHE A 556 9.49 11.42 38.77
CA PHE A 556 9.91 12.82 38.76
C PHE A 556 10.04 13.40 40.16
N GLU A 557 9.21 13.01 41.13
CA GLU A 557 9.37 13.43 42.52
C GLU A 557 10.70 12.92 43.08
N LYS A 558 11.04 11.65 42.81
CA LYS A 558 12.31 11.03 43.19
C LYS A 558 13.51 11.69 42.50
N PHE A 559 13.34 12.16 41.26
CA PHE A 559 14.41 12.74 40.46
C PHE A 559 14.43 14.28 40.46
N LYS A 560 13.55 14.95 41.22
CA LYS A 560 13.38 16.42 41.14
C LYS A 560 14.66 17.23 41.37
N ASN A 561 15.59 16.69 42.17
CA ASN A 561 16.85 17.34 42.53
C ASN A 561 18.06 16.84 41.71
N THR A 562 17.86 15.90 40.79
CA THR A 562 18.96 15.39 39.96
C THR A 562 19.33 16.38 38.86
N LYS A 563 20.54 16.26 38.33
CA LYS A 563 21.03 17.05 37.18
C LYS A 563 20.79 16.34 35.85
N ALA A 564 20.70 15.01 35.88
CA ALA A 564 20.35 14.22 34.72
C ALA A 564 19.39 13.06 35.03
N ILE A 565 18.65 12.63 34.02
CA ILE A 565 17.89 11.37 34.01
C ILE A 565 18.38 10.51 32.84
N ILE A 566 18.66 9.25 33.11
CA ILE A 566 18.89 8.20 32.11
C ILE A 566 17.60 7.41 31.95
N PHE A 567 17.07 7.38 30.73
CA PHE A 567 15.96 6.52 30.33
C PHE A 567 16.51 5.29 29.61
N ASP A 568 16.31 4.09 30.14
CA ASP A 568 16.67 2.86 29.42
C ASP A 568 15.51 2.45 28.50
N MET A 569 15.79 2.47 27.19
CA MET A 569 14.87 2.11 26.10
C MET A 569 15.43 0.93 25.28
N ARG A 570 16.35 0.13 25.84
CA ARG A 570 16.90 -1.06 25.18
C ARG A 570 15.92 -2.25 25.21
N GLY A 571 14.68 -2.00 24.76
CA GLY A 571 13.56 -2.92 24.71
C GLY A 571 12.24 -2.18 24.39
N TYR A 572 11.10 -2.85 24.54
CA TYR A 572 9.80 -2.28 24.18
C TYR A 572 9.14 -1.57 25.38
N PRO A 573 8.74 -0.28 25.25
CA PRO A 573 8.19 0.48 26.38
C PRO A 573 6.72 0.14 26.69
N LYS A 574 6.22 0.69 27.81
CA LYS A 574 4.82 0.58 28.25
C LYS A 574 4.00 1.87 28.09
N GLY A 575 4.30 2.67 27.05
CA GLY A 575 3.52 3.86 26.73
C GLY A 575 3.77 5.08 27.63
N THR A 576 4.94 5.18 28.26
CA THR A 576 5.29 6.28 29.18
C THR A 576 5.64 7.60 28.48
N ALA A 577 5.83 7.61 27.15
CA ALA A 577 6.21 8.81 26.40
C ALA A 577 5.22 9.97 26.57
N TRP A 578 3.91 9.69 26.52
CA TRP A 578 2.85 10.69 26.59
C TRP A 578 2.72 11.34 27.97
N SER A 579 3.11 10.65 29.05
CA SER A 579 3.12 11.22 30.40
C SER A 579 4.44 11.92 30.73
N ILE A 580 5.57 11.47 30.16
CA ILE A 580 6.90 12.03 30.41
C ILE A 580 7.17 13.26 29.55
N ALA A 581 6.92 13.23 28.24
CA ALA A 581 7.32 14.32 27.33
C ALA A 581 6.76 15.71 27.72
N PRO A 582 5.48 15.84 28.14
CA PRO A 582 4.95 17.12 28.62
C PRO A 582 5.61 17.66 29.90
N ARG A 583 6.38 16.83 30.62
CA ARG A 583 7.09 17.17 31.86
C ARG A 583 8.56 17.53 31.62
N LEU A 584 9.04 17.42 30.39
CA LEU A 584 10.42 17.74 30.01
C LEU A 584 10.57 19.12 29.34
N THR A 585 9.48 19.89 29.24
CA THR A 585 9.48 21.19 28.55
C THR A 585 8.34 22.08 29.02
N ASP A 586 8.56 23.39 29.01
CA ASP A 586 7.53 24.43 29.20
C ASP A 586 6.97 24.95 27.86
N LYS A 587 7.57 24.56 26.73
CA LYS A 587 7.14 25.00 25.41
C LYS A 587 5.88 24.24 24.99
N LYS A 588 4.93 24.96 24.39
CA LYS A 588 3.69 24.39 23.83
C LYS A 588 3.85 24.12 22.33
N ASN A 589 3.04 23.20 21.81
CA ASN A 589 2.94 22.89 20.37
C ASN A 589 4.28 22.49 19.72
N ILE A 590 5.22 21.91 20.48
CA ILE A 590 6.45 21.36 19.91
C ILE A 590 6.07 20.19 19.02
N PRO A 591 6.49 20.18 17.73
CA PRO A 591 6.22 19.07 16.84
C PRO A 591 7.12 17.88 17.20
N LEU A 592 6.50 16.73 17.45
CA LEU A 592 7.15 15.51 17.93
C LEU A 592 7.41 14.50 16.83
N ALA A 593 6.44 14.34 15.92
CA ALA A 593 6.52 13.41 14.81
C ALA A 593 5.63 13.87 13.66
N LEU A 594 6.04 13.57 12.43
CA LEU A 594 5.21 13.71 11.24
C LEU A 594 4.61 12.35 10.90
N ILE A 595 3.28 12.30 10.82
CA ILE A 595 2.50 11.11 10.49
C ILE A 595 1.95 11.27 9.08
N ARG A 596 2.12 10.27 8.22
CA ARG A 596 1.48 10.22 6.90
C ARG A 596 0.63 8.97 6.74
N LYS A 597 -0.62 9.15 6.34
CA LYS A 597 -1.56 8.06 6.07
C LYS A 597 -1.99 8.08 4.59
N PRO A 598 -1.96 6.95 3.87
CA PRO A 598 -2.40 6.90 2.48
C PRO A 598 -3.89 7.25 2.32
N GLU A 599 -4.21 8.03 1.30
CA GLU A 599 -5.57 8.45 0.96
C GLU A 599 -5.88 7.99 -0.47
N ILE A 600 -6.82 7.05 -0.63
CA ILE A 600 -7.03 6.34 -1.90
C ILE A 600 -8.43 6.65 -2.43
N PHE A 601 -8.51 7.35 -3.56
CA PHE A 601 -9.77 7.75 -4.19
C PHE A 601 -9.78 7.63 -5.73
N CYS A 602 -8.65 7.26 -6.33
CA CYS A 602 -8.53 6.98 -7.76
C CYS A 602 -7.44 5.93 -7.99
N PRO A 603 -7.56 5.10 -9.05
CA PRO A 603 -6.57 4.08 -9.34
C PRO A 603 -5.22 4.70 -9.72
N ASN A 604 -4.13 4.10 -9.23
CA ASN A 604 -2.77 4.49 -9.57
C ASN A 604 -2.34 3.83 -10.90
N ILE A 605 -2.85 4.34 -12.02
CA ILE A 605 -2.52 3.86 -13.38
C ILE A 605 -1.75 4.96 -14.10
N LYS A 606 -0.60 4.63 -14.67
CA LYS A 606 0.14 5.53 -15.55
C LYS A 606 -0.60 5.64 -16.88
N LYS A 607 -1.06 6.86 -17.25
CA LYS A 607 -1.67 7.18 -18.55
C LYS A 607 -0.81 8.22 -19.27
N GLY A 608 -0.05 7.82 -20.28
CA GLY A 608 0.90 8.70 -20.99
C GLY A 608 1.84 9.47 -20.04
N GLU A 609 1.93 10.79 -20.25
CA GLU A 609 2.67 11.74 -19.41
C GLU A 609 1.88 12.23 -18.18
N LEU A 610 0.60 11.84 -18.03
CA LEU A 610 -0.22 12.24 -16.88
C LEU A 610 0.05 11.38 -15.64
N PHE A 611 -0.03 12.07 -14.51
CA PHE A 611 0.42 11.68 -13.17
C PHE A 611 -0.10 10.32 -12.68
N SER A 612 0.82 9.50 -12.16
CA SER A 612 0.51 8.58 -11.05
C SER A 612 0.31 9.40 -9.78
N PHE A 613 -0.79 9.19 -9.06
CA PHE A 613 -1.05 9.90 -7.81
C PHE A 613 -1.06 8.95 -6.62
N ARG A 614 -0.17 9.22 -5.67
CA ARG A 614 -0.26 8.69 -4.31
C ARG A 614 -0.57 9.87 -3.39
N ALA A 615 -1.75 9.84 -2.79
CA ALA A 615 -2.17 10.88 -1.87
C ALA A 615 -1.90 10.45 -0.43
N TYR A 616 -1.60 11.43 0.42
CA TYR A 616 -1.42 11.21 1.84
C TYR A 616 -2.11 12.32 2.63
N SER A 617 -2.72 12.00 3.75
CA SER A 617 -2.97 12.97 4.80
C SER A 617 -1.72 13.11 5.66
N GLU A 618 -1.41 14.34 6.05
CA GLU A 618 -0.26 14.65 6.90
C GLU A 618 -0.74 15.24 8.23
N LEU A 619 -0.21 14.70 9.32
CA LEU A 619 -0.48 15.19 10.67
C LEU A 619 0.85 15.40 11.40
N ILE A 620 1.07 16.63 11.88
CA ILE A 620 2.16 16.92 12.81
C ILE A 620 1.62 16.66 14.22
N GLN A 621 2.10 15.60 14.87
CA GLN A 621 1.79 15.34 16.26
C GLN A 621 2.57 16.31 17.14
N THR A 622 1.89 16.99 18.06
CA THR A 622 2.52 17.93 18.99
C THR A 622 2.48 17.44 20.43
N VAL A 623 3.39 17.95 21.26
CA VAL A 623 3.38 17.68 22.71
C VAL A 623 2.09 18.16 23.37
N ALA A 624 1.52 17.32 24.24
CA ALA A 624 0.38 17.72 25.06
C ALA A 624 0.80 18.78 26.09
N SER A 625 -0.14 19.66 26.46
CA SER A 625 0.08 20.60 27.55
C SER A 625 -0.07 19.90 28.91
N SER A 626 0.69 20.35 29.91
CA SER A 626 0.56 19.91 31.29
C SER A 626 0.94 21.04 32.23
N ASP A 627 0.20 21.22 33.32
CA ASP A 627 0.52 22.21 34.37
C ASP A 627 1.37 21.62 35.51
N LYS A 628 1.74 20.33 35.39
CA LYS A 628 2.64 19.67 36.36
C LYS A 628 4.07 20.21 36.25
N TRP A 629 4.79 20.14 37.37
CA TRP A 629 6.22 20.51 37.48
C TRP A 629 7.07 19.92 36.35
N LYS A 630 8.00 20.73 35.83
CA LYS A 630 8.90 20.36 34.73
C LYS A 630 10.30 20.02 35.21
N TYR A 631 10.84 18.96 34.66
CA TYR A 631 12.24 18.64 34.79
C TYR A 631 13.06 19.43 33.76
N ILE A 632 14.00 20.24 34.24
CA ILE A 632 14.87 21.09 33.41
C ILE A 632 16.30 20.54 33.24
N GLY A 633 16.58 19.38 33.83
CA GLY A 633 17.89 18.73 33.75
C GLY A 633 18.11 18.04 32.39
N LYS A 634 19.31 17.48 32.21
CA LYS A 634 19.66 16.75 30.99
C LYS A 634 19.00 15.39 30.95
N THR A 635 18.56 14.98 29.77
CA THR A 635 18.01 13.63 29.55
C THR A 635 18.90 12.86 28.59
N ILE A 636 19.14 11.60 28.94
CA ILE A 636 19.89 10.62 28.17
C ILE A 636 18.94 9.45 27.94
N MET A 637 18.95 8.86 26.75
CA MET A 637 18.22 7.61 26.49
C MET A 637 19.17 6.55 25.94
N LEU A 638 19.16 5.39 26.57
CA LEU A 638 19.91 4.22 26.11
C LEU A 638 19.08 3.51 25.05
N ILE A 639 19.64 3.33 23.86
CA ILE A 639 18.96 2.70 22.72
C ILE A 639 19.78 1.54 22.15
N ASN A 640 19.11 0.61 21.49
CA ASN A 640 19.76 -0.45 20.71
C ASN A 640 18.85 -0.92 19.57
N HIS A 641 19.34 -1.87 18.80
CA HIS A 641 18.62 -2.44 17.65
C HIS A 641 17.29 -3.10 18.03
N GLN A 642 17.06 -3.48 19.29
CA GLN A 642 15.80 -4.07 19.74
C GLN A 642 14.68 -3.03 19.97
N ALA A 643 15.03 -1.75 20.09
CA ALA A 643 14.06 -0.68 20.18
C ALA A 643 13.37 -0.48 18.83
N ILE A 644 12.05 -0.57 18.80
CA ILE A 644 11.22 -0.52 17.59
C ILE A 644 9.87 0.15 17.89
N SER A 645 9.21 0.69 16.88
CA SER A 645 7.82 1.16 16.95
C SER A 645 7.60 2.18 18.07
N GLN A 646 6.83 1.85 19.10
CA GLN A 646 6.62 2.75 20.24
C GLN A 646 7.93 3.22 20.90
N ALA A 647 9.00 2.40 20.90
CA ALA A 647 10.30 2.81 21.42
C ALA A 647 10.91 3.96 20.60
N GLU A 648 10.82 3.87 19.27
CA GLU A 648 11.30 4.90 18.36
C GLU A 648 10.43 6.16 18.46
N HIS A 649 9.12 5.99 18.60
CA HIS A 649 8.19 7.09 18.85
C HIS A 649 8.51 7.83 20.15
N THR A 650 8.89 7.10 21.20
CA THR A 650 9.33 7.68 22.48
C THR A 650 10.62 8.48 22.32
N GLY A 651 11.56 7.98 21.53
CA GLY A 651 12.78 8.72 21.20
C GLY A 651 12.48 10.02 20.44
N LEU A 652 11.62 9.99 19.42
CA LEU A 652 11.19 11.21 18.70
C LEU A 652 10.63 12.28 19.65
N PHE A 653 9.83 11.86 20.63
CA PHE A 653 9.26 12.75 21.64
C PHE A 653 10.38 13.42 22.43
N PHE A 654 11.31 12.61 22.93
CA PHE A 654 12.35 13.04 23.85
C PHE A 654 13.47 13.84 23.16
N GLU A 655 13.75 13.53 21.89
CA GLU A 655 14.57 14.35 20.99
C GLU A 655 13.97 15.75 20.88
N SER A 656 12.67 15.83 20.55
CA SER A 656 11.99 17.10 20.25
C SER A 656 11.82 18.01 21.48
N VAL A 657 11.45 17.45 22.65
CA VAL A 657 11.10 18.28 23.83
C VAL A 657 12.30 18.74 24.65
N ASN A 658 13.39 17.96 24.70
CA ASN A 658 14.53 18.23 25.58
C ASN A 658 15.91 18.03 24.92
N ASN A 659 15.98 17.76 23.61
CA ASN A 659 17.21 17.40 22.92
C ASN A 659 17.92 16.23 23.63
N THR A 660 17.15 15.19 23.95
CA THR A 660 17.64 14.00 24.68
C THR A 660 18.80 13.35 23.93
N ILE A 661 19.87 13.05 24.66
CA ILE A 661 21.07 12.43 24.08
C ILE A 661 20.89 10.92 24.01
N PHE A 662 20.92 10.38 22.80
CA PHE A 662 20.90 8.94 22.54
C PHE A 662 22.29 8.32 22.64
N ILE A 663 22.42 7.26 23.44
CA ILE A 663 23.67 6.53 23.63
C ILE A 663 23.40 5.04 23.42
N GLY A 664 24.19 4.38 22.58
CA GLY A 664 23.99 2.97 22.25
C GLY A 664 24.19 2.68 20.77
N SER A 665 23.31 1.89 20.16
CA SER A 665 23.32 1.58 18.72
C SER A 665 22.03 2.04 18.04
N PRO A 666 21.99 2.11 16.70
CA PRO A 666 20.77 2.42 15.96
C PRO A 666 19.59 1.52 16.36
N THR A 667 18.39 2.08 16.34
CA THR A 667 17.14 1.34 16.57
C THR A 667 16.68 0.60 15.31
N ALA A 668 15.59 -0.17 15.41
CA ALA A 668 15.16 -1.09 14.34
C ALA A 668 14.73 -0.41 13.03
N GLY A 669 14.30 0.86 13.07
CA GLY A 669 13.83 1.60 11.89
C GLY A 669 12.46 1.14 11.40
N ALA A 670 11.54 0.78 12.29
CA ALA A 670 10.19 0.32 11.96
C ALA A 670 9.17 0.96 12.92
N ASN A 671 8.51 2.02 12.46
CA ASN A 671 7.50 2.74 13.22
C ASN A 671 6.27 3.04 12.36
N GLY A 672 5.10 3.16 12.97
CA GLY A 672 3.81 3.25 12.28
C GLY A 672 2.75 2.36 12.92
N ASP A 673 1.49 2.78 12.87
CA ASP A 673 0.42 1.92 13.36
C ASP A 673 0.22 0.75 12.40
N ILE A 674 0.17 -0.44 12.95
CA ILE A 674 -0.02 -1.67 12.19
C ILE A 674 -1.48 -1.79 11.76
N THR A 675 -1.70 -2.23 10.52
CA THR A 675 -2.99 -2.76 10.04
C THR A 675 -2.78 -4.14 9.45
N ASN A 676 -3.86 -4.85 9.11
CA ASN A 676 -3.79 -6.25 8.69
C ASN A 676 -4.86 -6.64 7.68
N PHE A 677 -4.56 -7.69 6.92
CA PHE A 677 -5.46 -8.33 5.96
C PHE A 677 -5.27 -9.85 5.94
N GLU A 678 -6.31 -10.57 5.53
CA GLU A 678 -6.31 -12.02 5.34
C GLU A 678 -6.10 -12.37 3.86
N ILE A 679 -5.38 -13.46 3.60
CA ILE A 679 -5.22 -14.04 2.27
C ILE A 679 -5.68 -15.50 2.26
N PRO A 680 -6.02 -16.07 1.09
CA PRO A 680 -6.29 -17.51 0.98
C PRO A 680 -5.18 -18.37 1.62
N GLY A 681 -5.58 -19.41 2.35
CA GLY A 681 -4.66 -20.21 3.17
C GLY A 681 -4.71 -19.92 4.67
N GLY A 682 -5.61 -19.05 5.12
CA GLY A 682 -5.79 -18.69 6.55
C GLY A 682 -4.64 -17.87 7.13
N MET A 683 -3.78 -17.27 6.29
CA MET A 683 -2.67 -16.43 6.72
C MET A 683 -3.11 -14.99 6.91
N HIS A 684 -2.57 -14.35 7.95
CA HIS A 684 -2.83 -12.95 8.26
C HIS A 684 -1.55 -12.14 8.13
N LEU A 685 -1.60 -11.11 7.28
CA LEU A 685 -0.44 -10.28 6.99
C LEU A 685 -0.63 -8.91 7.65
N ASN A 686 0.44 -8.43 8.27
CA ASN A 686 0.49 -7.15 8.98
C ASN A 686 1.39 -6.20 8.21
N PHE A 687 1.12 -4.91 8.24
CA PHE A 687 2.01 -3.89 7.69
C PHE A 687 1.78 -2.54 8.38
N SER A 688 2.72 -1.61 8.27
CA SER A 688 2.51 -0.22 8.71
C SER A 688 1.40 0.42 7.86
N GLY A 689 0.25 0.76 8.44
CA GLY A 689 -0.86 1.42 7.75
C GLY A 689 -0.78 2.95 7.75
N GLN A 690 0.05 3.52 8.63
CA GLN A 690 0.50 4.92 8.56
C GLN A 690 1.99 5.00 8.87
N GLY A 691 2.69 5.91 8.20
CA GLY A 691 4.12 6.11 8.35
C GLY A 691 4.44 7.23 9.33
N ILE A 692 5.62 7.15 9.95
CA ILE A 692 6.17 8.06 10.94
C ILE A 692 7.55 8.55 10.49
N TRP A 693 7.74 9.85 10.52
CA TRP A 693 9.00 10.55 10.30
C TRP A 693 9.35 11.39 11.52
N HIS A 694 10.60 11.82 11.60
CA HIS A 694 10.95 12.95 12.47
C HIS A 694 10.06 14.15 12.10
N SER A 695 9.79 15.02 13.08
CA SER A 695 8.91 16.18 12.88
C SER A 695 9.41 17.17 11.81
N ASP A 696 10.70 17.16 11.51
CA ASP A 696 11.35 17.94 10.45
C ASP A 696 11.34 17.25 9.07
N GLY A 697 10.74 16.06 8.97
CA GLY A 697 10.65 15.27 7.74
C GLY A 697 11.83 14.31 7.50
N ARG A 698 12.85 14.25 8.37
CA ARG A 698 13.91 13.24 8.28
C ARG A 698 13.32 11.83 8.35
N GLN A 699 13.90 10.92 7.57
CA GLN A 699 13.49 9.52 7.48
C GLN A 699 13.80 8.77 8.77
N LEU A 700 12.80 8.06 9.31
CA LEU A 700 12.97 7.09 10.40
C LEU A 700 12.93 5.65 9.88
N GLN A 701 11.95 5.32 9.02
CA GLN A 701 11.81 3.98 8.44
C GLN A 701 13.11 3.56 7.73
N ARG A 702 13.58 2.33 8.00
CA ARG A 702 14.86 1.77 7.50
C ARG A 702 16.15 2.45 7.98
N VAL A 703 16.05 3.41 8.88
CA VAL A 703 17.21 4.11 9.44
C VAL A 703 17.25 3.90 10.95
N GLY A 704 16.11 4.05 11.61
CA GLY A 704 16.01 4.10 13.06
C GLY A 704 16.58 5.40 13.63
N LEU A 705 16.35 5.60 14.92
CA LEU A 705 17.01 6.65 15.69
C LEU A 705 18.51 6.36 15.74
N GLN A 706 19.31 7.38 15.41
CA GLN A 706 20.76 7.28 15.44
C GLN A 706 21.30 7.70 16.81
N PRO A 707 22.27 6.95 17.38
CA PRO A 707 22.90 7.36 18.62
C PRO A 707 23.78 8.58 18.40
N HIS A 708 23.75 9.52 19.34
CA HIS A 708 24.71 10.64 19.39
C HIS A 708 26.10 10.14 19.85
N VAL A 709 26.11 9.10 20.69
CA VAL A 709 27.33 8.40 21.11
C VAL A 709 27.14 6.91 20.84
N PHE A 710 27.82 6.41 19.81
CA PHE A 710 27.79 4.99 19.48
C PHE A 710 28.55 4.18 20.53
N VAL A 711 27.91 3.14 21.06
CA VAL A 711 28.51 2.12 21.93
C VAL A 711 27.65 0.85 21.89
N GLN A 712 28.30 -0.30 21.82
CA GLN A 712 27.65 -1.61 21.89
C GLN A 712 28.31 -2.46 22.97
N PRO A 713 27.58 -3.43 23.56
CA PRO A 713 28.19 -4.43 24.43
C PRO A 713 29.28 -5.21 23.70
N THR A 714 30.38 -5.50 24.39
CA THR A 714 31.46 -6.39 23.93
C THR A 714 31.32 -7.77 24.54
N ILE A 715 31.88 -8.80 23.89
CA ILE A 715 31.89 -10.16 24.46
C ILE A 715 32.61 -10.15 25.81
N LYS A 716 33.70 -9.37 25.92
CA LYS A 716 34.43 -9.17 27.18
C LYS A 716 33.56 -8.54 28.26
N GLY A 717 32.83 -7.47 27.93
CA GLY A 717 31.90 -6.79 28.84
C GLY A 717 30.82 -7.73 29.35
N ILE A 718 30.24 -8.52 28.45
CA ILE A 718 29.22 -9.54 28.77
C ILE A 718 29.76 -10.59 29.73
N ARG A 719 30.95 -11.14 29.46
CA ARG A 719 31.62 -12.12 30.35
C ARG A 719 31.93 -11.55 31.73
N LEU A 720 32.18 -10.25 31.82
CA LEU A 720 32.44 -9.54 33.08
C LEU A 720 31.17 -9.03 33.78
N GLY A 721 29.99 -9.22 33.18
CA GLY A 721 28.74 -8.69 33.71
C GLY A 721 28.63 -7.16 33.68
N LYS A 722 29.39 -6.48 32.82
CA LYS A 722 29.38 -5.02 32.69
C LYS A 722 28.25 -4.51 31.80
N ASP A 723 27.80 -3.29 32.05
CA ASP A 723 26.87 -2.55 31.19
C ASP A 723 27.63 -1.41 30.50
N GLU A 724 28.32 -1.72 29.41
CA GLU A 724 29.18 -0.74 28.75
C GLU A 724 28.41 0.45 28.17
N VAL A 725 27.13 0.26 27.84
CA VAL A 725 26.26 1.35 27.35
C VAL A 725 25.88 2.29 28.49
N LEU A 726 25.50 1.75 29.65
CA LEU A 726 25.23 2.56 30.85
C LEU A 726 26.50 3.24 31.38
N ASP A 727 27.63 2.52 31.40
CA ASP A 727 28.93 3.08 31.80
C ASP A 727 29.29 4.27 30.91
N LYS A 728 29.07 4.15 29.58
CA LYS A 728 29.30 5.25 28.64
C LYS A 728 28.38 6.44 28.88
N ALA A 729 27.12 6.20 29.25
CA ALA A 729 26.20 7.27 29.62
C ALA A 729 26.66 8.01 30.88
N MET A 730 27.13 7.28 31.90
CA MET A 730 27.69 7.89 33.11
C MET A 730 28.96 8.69 32.83
N GLU A 731 29.87 8.18 31.97
CA GLU A 731 31.04 8.92 31.50
C GLU A 731 30.65 10.22 30.79
N TRP A 732 29.67 10.15 29.88
CA TRP A 732 29.16 11.30 29.16
C TRP A 732 28.56 12.35 30.12
N ILE A 733 27.76 11.92 31.09
CA ILE A 733 27.18 12.81 32.10
C ILE A 733 28.27 13.51 32.91
N ASN A 734 29.23 12.76 33.44
CA ASN A 734 30.32 13.32 34.26
C ASN A 734 31.17 14.35 33.50
N LYS A 735 31.27 14.23 32.17
CA LYS A 735 32.00 15.17 31.32
C LYS A 735 31.20 16.41 30.94
N ASN A 736 29.88 16.27 30.75
CA ASN A 736 29.05 17.30 30.10
C ASN A 736 28.00 17.95 31.02
N VAL A 737 27.72 17.39 32.19
CA VAL A 737 26.74 17.89 33.15
C VAL A 737 27.46 18.39 34.40
N LYS A 738 27.43 19.71 34.62
CA LYS A 738 28.11 20.38 35.74
C LYS A 738 27.27 20.34 37.02
#